data_AF-A0A7X8WFQ0-F1
#
_entry.id   AF-A0A7X8WFQ0-F1
#
_cell.length_a   1.000
_cell.length_b   1.000
_cell.length_c   1.000
_cell.angle_alpha   90.00
_cell.angle_beta   90.00
_cell.angle_gamma   90.00
#
_symmetry.space_group_name_H-M   'P 1'
#
loop_
_entity.id
_entity.type
_entity.pdbx_description
1 polymer ?
#
loop_
_entity_poly.entity_id
_entity_poly.type
_entity_poly.pdbx_seq_one_letter_code
_entity_poly.pdbx_strand_id
1 'polypeptide(L)'
;NSVKIIGDNTDLNAQAYFSYDSKKSGGITISHLRFGKSPLRMPWLVDHADFVACHNPAYIGRYDMLSPLRKGGVFLLNSQIPSDEVFDHLTREMQEQIIEKEIRFFNINALEIAEGVGLGSRINTVMQAAFFKISEVLPEEEAIALIKEYVKKTFLRKGEDVVKMNWAAIDGASDALHKVEIPKTITKSYEPAPLIPEDADRFSKKIIEPIMHLKGNDIPVSEMSFDGTLPTGTAKLEKRGVAPFVPKWIAENCIQCNQCVQSCPHAAIRAKQIEPERLKDAPATFTVLKSNTKNDRDLQFRIQVYTEDCQGCGVCIETCPSKVKSLEFSPIQVERDAGEIANAEFFEQLPYDIVDGSPITSVKGLQFKQPLFEFSGACAGCGETPYVKLVSQICGDRMMVANATGCSSIYSGTFPTTPYTVRQSDGQGPSWGNSLFEDNAEYGLGMRLAVDANREQLKIYIEKLFAIGTSAELKSAIEKSLELWKESGEEANDAQKAVKAALPGAIAAAKSDEERELLAKIDELKDYFADKVIFIIGGDGWAYDIGFGGVDHVLASGRNVNILVLDTEVYSNTGGQASKSTPIAAVAKFANAGKEIGKKNMGFMAMTYGHAYVASISLGANRMHAQRTLQEAVAFDGPSIVFAYATCINHGVNMRYSQEIMKDAVNSGYWPLYRYNPSLEEGKRFSWDVRSTPGSFQEFIRSEVRYTSLFKTNPENAEALFARAEEDAKQRMEFYQKLGPLM
;
A
#
# COMPACT_ATOMS: atom_id res chain seq x y z
N ASN A 1 -25.33 9.35 -10.93
CA ASN A 1 -26.50 10.24 -10.81
C ASN A 1 -26.88 10.85 -12.14
N SER A 2 -25.99 11.56 -12.85
CA SER A 2 -26.34 12.23 -14.12
C SER A 2 -27.00 11.34 -15.17
N VAL A 3 -26.49 10.11 -15.37
CA VAL A 3 -27.07 9.14 -16.32
C VAL A 3 -28.54 8.82 -16.00
N LYS A 4 -28.87 8.64 -14.72
CA LYS A 4 -30.24 8.39 -14.27
C LYS A 4 -31.10 9.64 -14.37
N ILE A 5 -30.56 10.81 -14.00
CA ILE A 5 -31.27 12.09 -14.13
C ILE A 5 -31.70 12.30 -15.58
N ILE A 6 -30.80 12.11 -16.55
CA ILE A 6 -31.12 12.32 -17.97
C ILE A 6 -32.01 11.19 -18.49
N GLY A 7 -31.68 9.92 -18.22
CA GLY A 7 -32.44 8.78 -18.76
C GLY A 7 -33.85 8.63 -18.18
N ASP A 8 -34.08 9.02 -16.91
CA ASP A 8 -35.39 8.88 -16.26
C ASP A 8 -36.31 10.10 -16.54
N ASN A 9 -35.76 11.24 -16.99
CA ASN A 9 -36.52 12.50 -17.15
C ASN A 9 -36.48 13.06 -18.58
N THR A 10 -35.93 12.34 -19.56
CA THR A 10 -35.91 12.76 -20.97
C THR A 10 -36.19 11.59 -21.91
N ASP A 11 -36.50 11.89 -23.18
CA ASP A 11 -36.60 10.88 -24.24
C ASP A 11 -35.23 10.43 -24.80
N LEU A 12 -34.13 10.81 -24.14
CA LEU A 12 -32.79 10.42 -24.56
C LEU A 12 -32.45 9.01 -24.07
N ASN A 13 -31.92 8.19 -24.97
CA ASN A 13 -31.19 7.00 -24.57
C ASN A 13 -29.92 7.43 -23.85
N ALA A 14 -29.53 6.69 -22.81
CA ALA A 14 -28.32 6.94 -22.04
C ALA A 14 -27.43 5.68 -22.02
N GLN A 15 -26.14 5.86 -22.28
CA GLN A 15 -25.11 4.81 -22.16
C GLN A 15 -23.99 5.33 -21.27
N ALA A 16 -23.48 4.47 -20.39
CA ALA A 16 -22.37 4.79 -19.51
C ALA A 16 -21.40 3.63 -19.39
N TYR A 17 -20.12 3.94 -19.49
CA TYR A 17 -19.02 3.02 -19.22
C TYR A 17 -17.96 3.75 -18.38
N PHE A 18 -17.33 3.04 -17.45
CA PHE A 18 -16.36 3.61 -16.53
C PHE A 18 -15.09 2.77 -16.58
N SER A 19 -13.98 3.39 -16.99
CA SER A 19 -12.65 2.80 -16.89
C SER A 19 -12.04 3.17 -15.54
N TYR A 20 -11.67 2.17 -14.75
CA TYR A 20 -11.10 2.33 -13.42
C TYR A 20 -9.64 1.89 -13.42
N ASP A 21 -8.84 2.58 -12.61
CA ASP A 21 -7.49 2.17 -12.25
C ASP A 21 -7.51 0.99 -11.26
N SER A 22 -6.46 0.19 -11.25
CA SER A 22 -6.21 -0.86 -10.25
C SER A 22 -5.87 -0.30 -8.87
N LYS A 23 -5.33 0.93 -8.84
CA LYS A 23 -4.97 1.64 -7.60
C LYS A 23 -6.24 1.94 -6.81
N LYS A 24 -6.32 1.40 -5.59
CA LYS A 24 -7.52 1.50 -4.74
C LYS A 24 -7.77 2.91 -4.18
N SER A 25 -6.78 3.79 -4.20
CA SER A 25 -6.93 5.20 -3.79
C SER A 25 -6.08 6.09 -4.68
N GLY A 26 -6.64 7.25 -5.05
CA GLY A 26 -5.97 8.23 -5.93
C GLY A 26 -5.71 7.71 -7.36
N GLY A 27 -6.34 6.60 -7.76
CA GLY A 27 -6.26 6.10 -9.12
C GLY A 27 -7.10 6.95 -10.08
N ILE A 28 -6.78 6.89 -11.37
CA ILE A 28 -7.57 7.58 -12.39
C ILE A 28 -8.91 6.87 -12.64
N THR A 29 -9.93 7.63 -12.98
CA THR A 29 -11.21 7.09 -13.47
C THR A 29 -11.64 7.91 -14.68
N ILE A 30 -11.93 7.23 -15.80
CA ILE A 30 -12.42 7.86 -17.02
C ILE A 30 -13.86 7.42 -17.23
N SER A 31 -14.77 8.40 -17.23
CA SER A 31 -16.20 8.17 -17.43
C SER A 31 -16.58 8.47 -18.88
N HIS A 32 -17.09 7.46 -19.58
CA HIS A 32 -17.57 7.58 -20.95
C HIS A 32 -19.09 7.59 -20.95
N LEU A 33 -19.69 8.75 -21.19
CA LEU A 33 -21.13 8.96 -21.17
C LEU A 33 -21.62 9.31 -22.57
N ARG A 34 -22.75 8.75 -22.99
CA ARG A 34 -23.41 9.09 -24.24
C ARG A 34 -24.90 9.29 -24.00
N PHE A 35 -25.46 10.32 -24.63
CA PHE A 35 -26.88 10.64 -24.59
C PHE A 35 -27.37 10.91 -26.02
N GLY A 36 -28.53 10.38 -26.41
CA GLY A 36 -29.03 10.60 -27.76
C GLY A 36 -30.41 10.01 -28.04
N LYS A 37 -31.10 10.56 -29.04
CA LYS A 37 -32.43 10.09 -29.47
C LYS A 37 -32.39 8.72 -30.16
N SER A 38 -31.25 8.38 -30.77
CA SER A 38 -31.06 7.08 -31.43
C SER A 38 -30.58 6.01 -30.44
N PRO A 39 -30.82 4.72 -30.72
CA PRO A 39 -30.27 3.63 -29.91
C PRO A 39 -28.74 3.69 -29.81
N LEU A 40 -28.21 3.64 -28.58
CA LEU A 40 -26.77 3.74 -28.30
C LEU A 40 -26.10 2.36 -28.29
N ARG A 41 -25.83 1.80 -29.49
CA ARG A 41 -25.17 0.49 -29.66
C ARG A 41 -23.66 0.62 -29.88
N MET A 42 -22.96 1.26 -28.94
CA MET A 42 -21.54 1.61 -29.06
C MET A 42 -20.71 1.00 -27.91
N PRO A 43 -20.40 -0.31 -27.93
CA PRO A 43 -19.65 -0.99 -26.87
C PRO A 43 -18.13 -0.70 -26.92
N TRP A 44 -17.73 0.54 -27.18
CA TRP A 44 -16.35 1.00 -27.18
C TRP A 44 -16.22 2.37 -26.49
N LEU A 45 -15.00 2.78 -26.15
CA LEU A 45 -14.70 4.03 -25.47
C LEU A 45 -15.06 5.25 -26.34
N VAL A 46 -15.26 6.41 -25.72
CA VAL A 46 -15.48 7.67 -26.45
C VAL A 46 -14.14 8.15 -27.01
N ASP A 47 -14.05 8.25 -28.33
CA ASP A 47 -12.91 8.78 -29.09
C ASP A 47 -13.20 10.13 -29.77
N HIS A 48 -14.48 10.51 -29.86
CA HIS A 48 -14.96 11.83 -30.30
C HIS A 48 -15.96 12.36 -29.26
N ALA A 49 -15.55 13.37 -28.49
CA ALA A 49 -16.29 13.94 -27.39
C ALA A 49 -16.82 15.34 -27.72
N ASP A 50 -18.05 15.64 -27.29
CA ASP A 50 -18.62 16.99 -27.29
C ASP A 50 -18.20 17.79 -26.05
N PHE A 51 -17.91 17.07 -24.96
CA PHE A 51 -17.62 17.60 -23.64
C PHE A 51 -16.56 16.74 -22.95
N VAL A 52 -15.53 17.39 -22.40
CA VAL A 52 -14.52 16.77 -21.54
C VAL A 52 -14.44 17.55 -20.24
N ALA A 53 -14.43 16.87 -19.10
CA ALA A 53 -14.15 17.47 -17.80
C ALA A 53 -12.93 16.83 -17.14
N CYS A 54 -12.03 17.67 -16.65
CA CYS A 54 -10.90 17.29 -15.81
C CYS A 54 -11.16 17.71 -14.37
N HIS A 55 -11.35 16.73 -13.48
CA HIS A 55 -11.69 16.97 -12.08
C HIS A 55 -10.46 17.11 -11.17
N ASN A 56 -9.25 16.88 -11.70
CA ASN A 56 -8.00 16.94 -10.96
C ASN A 56 -6.91 17.64 -11.80
N PRO A 57 -6.41 18.81 -11.39
CA PRO A 57 -5.45 19.57 -12.19
C PRO A 57 -4.10 18.85 -12.36
N ALA A 58 -3.78 17.85 -11.52
CA ALA A 58 -2.58 17.03 -11.66
C ALA A 58 -2.53 16.18 -12.96
N TYR A 59 -3.61 16.19 -13.75
CA TYR A 59 -3.70 15.49 -15.03
C TYR A 59 -3.18 16.32 -16.21
N ILE A 60 -3.02 17.64 -16.03
CA ILE A 60 -2.45 18.55 -17.03
C ILE A 60 -1.04 18.09 -17.36
N GLY A 61 -0.77 17.88 -18.66
CA GLY A 61 0.51 17.37 -19.15
C GLY A 61 0.80 15.89 -18.86
N ARG A 62 -0.03 15.23 -18.04
CA ARG A 62 0.09 13.78 -17.76
C ARG A 62 -0.75 12.95 -18.72
N TYR A 63 -1.97 13.38 -19.02
CA TYR A 63 -2.90 12.62 -19.84
C TYR A 63 -3.40 13.45 -21.02
N ASP A 64 -3.59 12.78 -22.15
CA ASP A 64 -4.25 13.37 -23.31
C ASP A 64 -5.76 13.44 -23.08
N MET A 65 -6.24 14.63 -22.72
CA MET A 65 -7.65 14.89 -22.45
C MET A 65 -8.37 15.57 -23.62
N LEU A 66 -7.63 16.25 -24.50
CA LEU A 66 -8.21 17.17 -25.49
C LEU A 66 -8.22 16.60 -26.90
N SER A 67 -7.40 15.59 -27.23
CA SER A 67 -7.43 14.95 -28.54
C SER A 67 -8.83 14.45 -28.94
N PRO A 68 -9.61 13.77 -28.07
CA PRO A 68 -10.95 13.33 -28.45
C PRO A 68 -11.96 14.48 -28.55
N LEU A 69 -11.67 15.67 -28.02
CA LEU A 69 -12.62 16.79 -28.03
C LEU A 69 -12.75 17.38 -29.45
N ARG A 70 -13.99 17.51 -29.93
CA ARG A 70 -14.30 18.07 -31.25
C ARG A 70 -14.10 19.59 -31.32
N LYS A 71 -14.06 20.14 -32.55
CA LYS A 71 -14.10 21.59 -32.78
C LYS A 71 -15.35 22.22 -32.14
N GLY A 72 -15.18 23.31 -31.39
CA GLY A 72 -16.26 23.98 -30.62
C GLY A 72 -16.73 23.22 -29.38
N GLY A 73 -16.09 22.10 -29.04
CA GLY A 73 -16.39 21.31 -27.85
C GLY A 73 -16.12 22.06 -26.54
N VAL A 74 -16.60 21.51 -25.43
CA VAL A 74 -16.45 22.10 -24.10
C VAL A 74 -15.37 21.39 -23.30
N PHE A 75 -14.45 22.16 -22.73
CA PHE A 75 -13.50 21.68 -21.73
C PHE A 75 -13.80 22.33 -20.38
N LEU A 76 -14.01 21.53 -19.34
CA LEU A 76 -14.20 21.98 -17.96
C LEU A 76 -13.03 21.52 -17.10
N LEU A 77 -12.32 22.44 -16.47
CA LEU A 77 -11.24 22.15 -15.52
C LEU A 77 -11.65 22.53 -14.10
N ASN A 78 -11.42 21.62 -13.16
CA ASN A 78 -11.38 21.94 -11.73
C ASN A 78 -9.94 22.28 -11.34
N SER A 79 -9.69 23.50 -10.84
CA SER A 79 -8.38 23.89 -10.33
C SER A 79 -8.48 25.02 -9.29
N GLN A 80 -7.47 25.12 -8.43
CA GLN A 80 -7.28 26.28 -7.55
C GLN A 80 -6.55 27.45 -8.24
N ILE A 81 -6.24 27.30 -9.54
CA ILE A 81 -5.53 28.32 -10.31
C ILE A 81 -6.54 29.41 -10.67
N PRO A 82 -6.20 30.71 -10.49
CA PRO A 82 -7.05 31.81 -10.92
C PRO A 82 -7.46 31.68 -12.39
N SER A 83 -8.74 31.94 -12.69
CA SER A 83 -9.31 31.68 -14.02
C SER A 83 -8.74 32.56 -15.13
N ASP A 84 -8.15 33.70 -14.78
CA ASP A 84 -7.42 34.60 -15.66
C ASP A 84 -5.97 34.15 -15.93
N GLU A 85 -5.41 33.28 -15.08
CA GLU A 85 -4.06 32.72 -15.23
C GLU A 85 -4.07 31.28 -15.79
N VAL A 86 -5.18 30.55 -15.65
CA VAL A 86 -5.25 29.09 -15.88
C VAL A 86 -4.80 28.64 -17.28
N PHE A 87 -4.95 29.47 -18.31
CA PHE A 87 -4.49 29.14 -19.66
C PHE A 87 -2.96 29.00 -19.72
N ASP A 88 -2.22 29.83 -18.99
CA ASP A 88 -0.75 29.82 -18.92
C ASP A 88 -0.19 28.59 -18.17
N HIS A 89 -1.05 27.89 -17.43
CA HIS A 89 -0.72 26.66 -16.72
C HIS A 89 -0.99 25.39 -17.53
N LEU A 90 -1.49 25.52 -18.76
CA LEU A 90 -1.65 24.40 -19.68
C LEU A 90 -0.35 24.13 -20.45
N THR A 91 -0.16 22.90 -20.91
CA THR A 91 0.96 22.57 -21.80
C THR A 91 0.81 23.25 -23.15
N ARG A 92 1.93 23.43 -23.86
CA ARG A 92 1.96 24.00 -25.21
C ARG A 92 0.98 23.29 -26.15
N GLU A 93 0.98 21.95 -26.13
CA GLU A 93 0.07 21.12 -26.93
C GLU A 93 -1.41 21.37 -26.56
N MET A 94 -1.73 21.45 -25.26
CA MET A 94 -3.11 21.74 -24.84
C MET A 94 -3.58 23.12 -25.30
N GLN A 95 -2.73 24.15 -25.22
CA GLN A 95 -3.04 25.49 -25.72
C GLN A 95 -3.27 25.48 -27.24
N GLU A 96 -2.40 24.82 -28.00
CA GLU A 96 -2.56 24.63 -29.45
C GLU A 96 -3.92 24.01 -29.78
N GLN A 97 -4.27 22.90 -29.11
CA GLN A 97 -5.56 22.24 -29.33
C GLN A 97 -6.74 23.14 -28.98
N ILE A 98 -6.68 23.91 -27.88
CA ILE A 98 -7.78 24.81 -27.48
C ILE A 98 -8.00 25.91 -28.53
N ILE A 99 -6.93 26.50 -29.06
CA ILE A 99 -6.99 27.56 -30.06
C ILE A 99 -7.50 27.01 -31.39
N GLU A 100 -6.87 25.95 -31.92
CA GLU A 100 -7.17 25.41 -33.24
C GLU A 100 -8.57 24.81 -33.34
N LYS A 101 -9.00 24.11 -32.29
CA LYS A 101 -10.33 23.50 -32.21
C LYS A 101 -11.38 24.48 -31.69
N GLU A 102 -11.06 25.76 -31.44
CA GLU A 102 -12.00 26.75 -30.91
C GLU A 102 -12.75 26.22 -29.66
N ILE A 103 -12.03 25.57 -28.75
CA ILE A 103 -12.61 24.91 -27.57
C ILE A 103 -13.19 25.98 -26.63
N ARG A 104 -14.40 25.72 -26.12
CA ARG A 104 -15.03 26.50 -25.06
C ARG A 104 -14.48 26.03 -23.72
N PHE A 105 -13.52 26.77 -23.17
CA PHE A 105 -12.85 26.42 -21.92
C PHE A 105 -13.51 27.10 -20.70
N PHE A 106 -13.78 26.31 -19.66
CA PHE A 106 -14.29 26.75 -18.37
C PHE A 106 -13.40 26.26 -17.22
N ASN A 107 -13.24 27.09 -16.19
CA ASN A 107 -12.52 26.77 -14.97
C ASN A 107 -13.41 26.98 -13.74
N ILE A 108 -13.22 26.16 -12.70
CA ILE A 108 -13.92 26.27 -11.43
C ILE A 108 -13.02 25.79 -10.28
N ASN A 109 -13.04 26.48 -9.14
CA ASN A 109 -12.42 26.00 -7.90
C ASN A 109 -13.42 25.20 -7.07
N ALA A 110 -13.65 23.95 -7.46
CA ALA A 110 -14.65 23.12 -6.80
C ALA A 110 -14.27 22.73 -5.36
N LEU A 111 -12.97 22.74 -5.04
CA LEU A 111 -12.48 22.42 -3.69
C LEU A 111 -12.87 23.51 -2.70
N GLU A 112 -12.64 24.78 -3.04
CA GLU A 112 -13.00 25.92 -2.20
C GLU A 112 -14.50 25.95 -1.89
N ILE A 113 -15.34 25.68 -2.89
CA ILE A 113 -16.80 25.62 -2.71
C ILE A 113 -17.15 24.47 -1.76
N ALA A 114 -16.60 23.27 -1.99
CA ALA A 114 -16.86 22.10 -1.16
C ALA A 114 -16.41 22.32 0.30
N GLU A 115 -15.26 22.94 0.53
CA GLU A 115 -14.77 23.30 1.86
C GLU A 115 -15.65 24.36 2.52
N GLY A 116 -16.01 25.42 1.79
CA GLY A 116 -16.86 26.52 2.28
C GLY A 116 -18.24 26.06 2.75
N VAL A 117 -18.79 25.00 2.15
CA VAL A 117 -20.08 24.40 2.57
C VAL A 117 -19.92 23.19 3.51
N GLY A 118 -18.69 22.85 3.92
CA GLY A 118 -18.38 21.77 4.86
C GLY A 118 -18.38 20.35 4.27
N LEU A 119 -18.40 20.18 2.94
CA LEU A 119 -18.28 18.88 2.27
C LEU A 119 -16.83 18.33 2.27
N GLY A 120 -15.87 19.12 2.75
CA GLY A 120 -14.44 18.79 2.73
C GLY A 120 -13.93 18.68 1.29
N SER A 121 -13.14 17.64 1.00
CA SER A 121 -12.57 17.44 -0.34
C SER A 121 -13.54 16.87 -1.40
N ARG A 122 -14.84 16.80 -1.11
CA ARG A 122 -15.84 16.19 -2.01
C ARG A 122 -16.38 17.18 -3.05
N ILE A 123 -15.73 17.23 -4.20
CA ILE A 123 -16.10 18.10 -5.33
C ILE A 123 -17.21 17.55 -6.24
N ASN A 124 -17.67 16.32 -6.03
CA ASN A 124 -18.55 15.60 -6.96
C ASN A 124 -19.86 16.34 -7.26
N THR A 125 -20.49 16.93 -6.24
CA THR A 125 -21.75 17.67 -6.39
C THR A 125 -21.54 18.98 -7.17
N VAL A 126 -20.46 19.69 -6.89
CA VAL A 126 -20.08 20.93 -7.58
C VAL A 126 -19.80 20.66 -9.06
N MET A 127 -18.95 19.67 -9.36
CA MET A 127 -18.61 19.31 -10.74
C MET A 127 -19.81 18.77 -11.53
N GLN A 128 -20.74 18.09 -10.85
CA GLN A 128 -21.98 17.65 -11.47
C GLN A 128 -22.88 18.84 -11.85
N ALA A 129 -23.02 19.82 -10.97
CA ALA A 129 -23.78 21.04 -11.25
C ALA A 129 -23.16 21.82 -12.43
N ALA A 130 -21.83 21.98 -12.41
CA ALA A 130 -21.09 22.60 -13.52
C ALA A 130 -21.36 21.86 -14.84
N PHE A 131 -21.26 20.52 -14.88
CA PHE A 131 -21.58 19.74 -16.08
C PHE A 131 -22.97 20.07 -16.65
N PHE A 132 -24.02 20.06 -15.83
CA PHE A 132 -25.37 20.33 -16.33
C PHE A 132 -25.56 21.75 -16.83
N LYS A 133 -24.86 22.73 -16.24
CA LYS A 133 -24.92 24.13 -16.64
C LYS A 133 -24.35 24.39 -18.04
N ILE A 134 -23.21 23.77 -18.37
CA ILE A 134 -22.47 24.05 -19.62
C ILE A 134 -22.52 22.93 -20.67
N SER A 135 -23.13 21.78 -20.37
CA SER A 135 -23.26 20.69 -21.35
C SER A 135 -24.43 20.86 -22.33
N GLU A 136 -25.39 21.75 -22.03
CA GLU A 136 -26.59 21.98 -22.85
C GLU A 136 -27.47 20.72 -23.06
N VAL A 137 -27.27 19.66 -22.27
CA VAL A 137 -28.06 18.41 -22.36
C VAL A 137 -29.49 18.61 -21.85
N LEU A 138 -29.68 19.54 -20.91
CA LEU A 138 -30.95 19.95 -20.34
C LEU A 138 -30.97 21.46 -20.13
N PRO A 139 -32.16 22.11 -20.12
CA PRO A 139 -32.30 23.48 -19.65
C PRO A 139 -31.76 23.65 -18.21
N GLU A 140 -31.07 24.74 -17.92
CA GLU A 140 -30.36 24.96 -16.66
C GLU A 140 -31.28 24.85 -15.43
N GLU A 141 -32.42 25.56 -15.45
CA GLU A 141 -33.38 25.55 -14.33
C GLU A 141 -33.93 24.13 -14.04
N GLU A 142 -34.24 23.38 -15.10
CA GLU A 142 -34.73 22.01 -15.01
C GLU A 142 -33.63 21.08 -14.45
N ALA A 143 -32.40 21.21 -14.95
CA ALA A 143 -31.30 20.40 -14.50
C ALA A 143 -30.97 20.64 -13.01
N ILE A 144 -30.93 21.90 -12.56
CA ILE A 144 -30.67 22.24 -11.16
C ILE A 144 -31.77 21.65 -10.25
N ALA A 145 -33.04 21.77 -10.65
CA ALA A 145 -34.16 21.20 -9.89
C ALA A 145 -34.03 19.67 -9.74
N LEU A 146 -33.76 18.97 -10.84
CA LEU A 146 -33.57 17.51 -10.84
C LEU A 146 -32.37 17.06 -10.02
N ILE A 147 -31.24 17.77 -10.07
CA ILE A 147 -30.06 17.46 -9.25
C ILE A 147 -30.41 17.62 -7.76
N LYS A 148 -31.08 18.72 -7.38
CA LYS A 148 -31.48 18.96 -5.98
C LYS A 148 -32.44 17.89 -5.48
N GLU A 149 -33.40 17.47 -6.29
CA GLU A 149 -34.32 16.38 -5.95
C GLU A 149 -33.56 15.06 -5.76
N TYR A 150 -32.65 14.73 -6.67
CA TYR A 150 -31.87 13.50 -6.60
C TYR A 150 -30.91 13.48 -5.40
N VAL A 151 -30.32 14.64 -5.06
CA VAL A 151 -29.52 14.85 -3.83
C VAL A 151 -30.36 14.58 -2.59
N LYS A 152 -31.59 15.11 -2.52
CA LYS A 152 -32.52 14.83 -1.43
C LYS A 152 -32.81 13.33 -1.35
N LYS A 153 -33.20 12.69 -2.45
CA LYS A 153 -33.47 11.25 -2.51
C LYS A 153 -32.27 10.40 -2.04
N THR A 154 -31.05 10.80 -2.41
CA THR A 154 -29.82 10.06 -2.11
C THR A 154 -29.33 10.29 -0.68
N PHE A 155 -29.38 11.52 -0.19
CA PHE A 155 -28.70 11.94 1.04
C PHE A 155 -29.62 12.27 2.20
N LEU A 156 -30.95 12.32 2.04
CA LEU A 156 -31.89 12.54 3.14
C LEU A 156 -31.69 11.53 4.28
N ARG A 157 -31.30 10.29 3.92
CA ARG A 157 -30.96 9.22 4.88
C ARG A 157 -29.69 9.49 5.71
N LYS A 158 -28.88 10.49 5.36
CA LYS A 158 -27.69 10.94 6.09
C LYS A 158 -27.95 12.18 6.96
N GLY A 159 -29.18 12.68 6.98
CA GLY A 159 -29.57 13.90 7.70
C GLY A 159 -29.83 15.07 6.77
N GLU A 160 -30.70 15.98 7.22
CA GLU A 160 -31.11 17.15 6.44
C GLU A 160 -29.96 18.13 6.23
N ASP A 161 -29.03 18.24 7.19
CA ASP A 161 -27.85 19.10 7.08
C ASP A 161 -26.96 18.69 5.90
N VAL A 162 -26.73 17.38 5.71
CA VAL A 162 -25.97 16.88 4.56
C VAL A 162 -26.66 17.22 3.25
N VAL A 163 -28.00 17.17 3.20
CA VAL A 163 -28.77 17.60 2.01
C VAL A 163 -28.58 19.09 1.75
N LYS A 164 -28.71 19.93 2.79
CA LYS A 164 -28.53 21.39 2.70
C LYS A 164 -27.13 21.78 2.25
N MET A 165 -26.09 21.13 2.77
CA MET A 165 -24.70 21.33 2.34
C MET A 165 -24.53 21.03 0.84
N ASN A 166 -25.13 19.94 0.36
CA ASN A 166 -25.08 19.61 -1.07
C ASN A 166 -25.88 20.59 -1.93
N TRP A 167 -27.03 21.08 -1.46
CA TRP A 167 -27.76 22.13 -2.17
C TRP A 167 -26.98 23.43 -2.25
N ALA A 168 -26.34 23.85 -1.15
CA ALA A 168 -25.46 25.02 -1.14
C ALA A 168 -24.27 24.86 -2.11
N ALA A 169 -23.69 23.65 -2.22
CA ALA A 169 -22.66 23.36 -3.20
C ALA A 169 -23.16 23.46 -4.66
N ILE A 170 -24.39 23.04 -4.94
CA ILE A 170 -25.00 23.17 -6.29
C ILE A 170 -25.19 24.65 -6.62
N ASP A 171 -25.70 25.43 -5.67
CA ASP A 171 -25.96 26.86 -5.87
C ASP A 171 -24.64 27.62 -6.06
N GLY A 172 -23.65 27.38 -5.21
CA GLY A 172 -22.31 28.00 -5.32
C GLY A 172 -21.54 27.64 -6.59
N ALA A 173 -21.81 26.47 -7.19
CA ALA A 173 -21.17 26.08 -8.45
C ALA A 173 -21.53 27.01 -9.62
N SER A 174 -22.74 27.58 -9.59
CA SER A 174 -23.23 28.41 -10.69
C SER A 174 -22.51 29.75 -10.79
N ASP A 175 -22.17 30.35 -9.65
CA ASP A 175 -21.51 31.66 -9.58
C ASP A 175 -19.99 31.56 -9.78
N ALA A 176 -19.40 30.43 -9.42
CA ALA A 176 -17.95 30.19 -9.47
C ALA A 176 -17.47 29.57 -10.80
N LEU A 177 -18.37 29.33 -11.76
CA LEU A 177 -18.00 28.79 -13.07
C LEU A 177 -17.59 29.92 -14.01
N HIS A 178 -16.31 29.98 -14.37
CA HIS A 178 -15.77 31.03 -15.22
C HIS A 178 -15.45 30.50 -16.62
N LYS A 179 -15.90 31.22 -17.65
CA LYS A 179 -15.43 30.99 -19.02
C LYS A 179 -14.06 31.66 -19.17
N VAL A 180 -13.07 30.88 -19.55
CA VAL A 180 -11.68 31.37 -19.73
C VAL A 180 -11.59 32.12 -21.05
N GLU A 181 -10.98 33.31 -21.02
CA GLU A 181 -10.67 34.06 -22.24
C GLU A 181 -9.50 33.38 -22.96
N ILE A 182 -9.72 32.95 -24.21
CA ILE A 182 -8.71 32.23 -25.00
C ILE A 182 -7.90 33.22 -25.84
N PRO A 183 -6.57 33.31 -25.63
CA PRO A 183 -5.68 34.09 -26.50
C PRO A 183 -5.67 33.56 -27.93
N LYS A 184 -5.31 34.41 -28.91
CA LYS A 184 -5.19 34.00 -30.33
C LYS A 184 -3.92 33.19 -30.63
N THR A 185 -2.96 33.24 -29.73
CA THR A 185 -1.64 32.60 -29.87
C THR A 185 -1.28 31.94 -28.56
N ILE A 186 -0.39 30.96 -28.62
CA ILE A 186 0.22 30.33 -27.43
C ILE A 186 0.85 31.43 -26.55
N THR A 187 0.66 31.30 -25.24
CA THR A 187 1.23 32.19 -24.22
C THR A 187 2.36 31.47 -23.47
N LYS A 188 2.57 31.77 -22.17
CA LYS A 188 3.44 30.95 -21.33
C LYS A 188 2.83 29.55 -21.23
N SER A 189 3.63 28.51 -21.39
CA SER A 189 3.18 27.11 -21.26
C SER A 189 3.80 26.43 -20.05
N TYR A 190 3.04 25.53 -19.44
CA TYR A 190 3.56 24.58 -18.45
C TYR A 190 4.36 23.48 -19.14
N GLU A 191 5.58 23.25 -18.67
CA GLU A 191 6.44 22.14 -19.08
C GLU A 191 6.40 21.07 -17.98
N PRO A 192 5.78 19.90 -18.23
CA PRO A 192 5.76 18.82 -17.26
C PRO A 192 7.17 18.32 -16.96
N ALA A 193 7.45 18.05 -15.69
CA ALA A 193 8.67 17.36 -15.33
C ALA A 193 8.68 15.96 -15.98
N PRO A 194 9.83 15.46 -16.47
CA PRO A 194 9.95 14.09 -16.94
C PRO A 194 9.49 13.11 -15.86
N LEU A 195 8.61 12.17 -16.22
CA LEU A 195 8.12 11.16 -15.28
C LEU A 195 9.21 10.13 -14.95
N ILE A 196 10.05 9.82 -15.93
CA ILE A 196 11.14 8.87 -15.84
C ILE A 196 12.47 9.58 -16.10
N PRO A 197 13.51 9.33 -15.30
CA PRO A 197 14.86 9.87 -15.55
C PRO A 197 15.43 9.49 -16.94
N GLU A 198 16.23 10.38 -17.52
CA GLU A 198 16.86 10.16 -18.83
C GLU A 198 17.84 8.99 -18.85
N ASP A 199 18.35 8.55 -17.71
CA ASP A 199 19.25 7.39 -17.56
C ASP A 199 18.52 6.11 -17.15
N ALA A 200 17.18 6.15 -17.01
CA ALA A 200 16.40 4.97 -16.66
C ALA A 200 16.49 3.86 -17.71
N ASP A 201 16.27 2.64 -17.24
CA ASP A 201 16.36 1.43 -18.05
C ASP A 201 15.27 1.35 -19.14
N ARG A 202 15.46 0.38 -20.04
CA ARG A 202 14.56 0.17 -21.19
C ARG A 202 13.12 -0.12 -20.75
N PHE A 203 12.90 -0.92 -19.72
CA PHE A 203 11.56 -1.27 -19.25
C PHE A 203 10.83 -0.03 -18.72
N SER A 204 11.53 0.79 -17.93
CA SER A 204 11.00 2.06 -17.44
C SER A 204 10.54 2.99 -18.58
N LYS A 205 11.37 3.19 -19.62
CA LYS A 205 11.06 4.10 -20.73
C LYS A 205 10.09 3.54 -21.77
N LYS A 206 10.15 2.24 -22.07
CA LYS A 206 9.35 1.63 -23.15
C LYS A 206 8.04 1.04 -22.67
N ILE A 207 7.91 0.79 -21.37
CA ILE A 207 6.70 0.20 -20.79
C ILE A 207 6.07 1.11 -19.73
N ILE A 208 6.80 1.45 -18.67
CA ILE A 208 6.22 2.19 -17.53
C ILE A 208 5.76 3.58 -17.97
N GLU A 209 6.62 4.36 -18.61
CA GLU A 209 6.31 5.73 -19.04
C GLU A 209 5.07 5.80 -19.97
N PRO A 210 4.97 5.02 -21.07
CA PRO A 210 3.76 5.01 -21.89
C PRO A 210 2.50 4.63 -21.09
N ILE A 211 2.58 3.65 -20.18
CA ILE A 211 1.43 3.27 -19.34
C ILE A 211 1.03 4.40 -18.39
N MET A 212 2.00 5.12 -17.81
CA MET A 212 1.74 6.30 -16.97
C MET A 212 1.07 7.45 -17.73
N HIS A 213 1.14 7.44 -19.07
CA HIS A 213 0.41 8.32 -19.99
C HIS A 213 -0.87 7.71 -20.58
N LEU A 214 -1.30 6.54 -20.10
CA LEU A 214 -2.43 5.75 -20.64
C LEU A 214 -2.25 5.27 -22.09
N LYS A 215 -1.01 5.20 -22.57
CA LYS A 215 -0.61 4.71 -23.89
C LYS A 215 -0.15 3.25 -23.87
N GLY A 216 -0.63 2.46 -22.89
CA GLY A 216 -0.25 1.06 -22.75
C GLY A 216 -0.63 0.19 -23.96
N ASN A 217 -1.69 0.55 -24.68
CA ASN A 217 -2.13 -0.15 -25.90
C ASN A 217 -1.19 0.08 -27.10
N ASP A 218 -0.32 1.09 -27.04
CA ASP A 218 0.64 1.41 -28.11
C ASP A 218 1.94 0.60 -27.97
N ILE A 219 2.12 -0.12 -26.85
CA ILE A 219 3.31 -0.92 -26.59
C ILE A 219 3.25 -2.21 -27.41
N PRO A 220 4.23 -2.47 -28.30
CA PRO A 220 4.23 -3.69 -29.09
C PRO A 220 4.60 -4.91 -28.23
N VAL A 221 4.15 -6.09 -28.65
CA VAL A 221 4.45 -7.38 -27.98
C VAL A 221 5.95 -7.59 -27.79
N SER A 222 6.79 -7.07 -28.69
CA SER A 222 8.24 -7.18 -28.63
C SER A 222 8.91 -6.46 -27.45
N GLU A 223 8.20 -5.55 -26.76
CA GLU A 223 8.73 -4.92 -25.53
C GLU A 223 8.38 -5.70 -24.27
N MET A 224 7.37 -6.58 -24.30
CA MET A 224 6.93 -7.34 -23.13
C MET A 224 7.92 -8.46 -22.78
N SER A 225 8.03 -8.80 -21.48
CA SER A 225 8.79 -9.97 -21.06
C SER A 225 8.13 -11.26 -21.55
N PHE A 226 8.95 -12.26 -21.88
CA PHE A 226 8.47 -13.53 -22.44
C PHE A 226 7.58 -14.33 -21.48
N ASP A 227 7.90 -14.27 -20.17
CA ASP A 227 7.27 -15.05 -19.10
C ASP A 227 6.47 -14.19 -18.12
N GLY A 228 6.33 -12.88 -18.39
CA GLY A 228 5.66 -11.94 -17.49
C GLY A 228 6.51 -11.46 -16.31
N THR A 229 7.80 -11.79 -16.25
CA THR A 229 8.72 -11.24 -15.23
C THR A 229 8.82 -9.72 -15.35
N LEU A 230 8.82 -9.03 -14.21
CA LEU A 230 8.93 -7.56 -14.12
C LEU A 230 10.16 -7.16 -13.31
N PRO A 231 10.76 -6.00 -13.61
CA PRO A 231 11.76 -5.40 -12.72
C PRO A 231 11.17 -5.09 -11.33
N THR A 232 12.03 -5.18 -10.32
CA THR A 232 11.70 -4.80 -8.95
C THR A 232 11.96 -3.31 -8.71
N GLY A 233 11.34 -2.72 -7.69
CA GLY A 233 11.61 -1.36 -7.23
C GLY A 233 11.12 -0.27 -8.18
N THR A 234 10.08 -0.54 -8.96
CA THR A 234 9.58 0.38 -9.99
C THR A 234 8.50 1.33 -9.49
N ALA A 235 7.85 1.06 -8.35
CA ALA A 235 6.85 1.98 -7.77
C ALA A 235 7.42 3.37 -7.44
N LYS A 236 8.71 3.48 -7.11
CA LYS A 236 9.39 4.76 -6.84
C LYS A 236 9.39 5.73 -8.02
N LEU A 237 9.18 5.22 -9.24
CA LEU A 237 9.12 6.01 -10.46
C LEU A 237 7.76 6.71 -10.65
N GLU A 238 6.71 6.30 -9.92
CA GLU A 238 5.36 6.79 -10.21
C GLU A 238 5.11 8.23 -9.78
N LYS A 239 5.75 8.66 -8.68
CA LYS A 239 5.71 10.00 -8.08
C LYS A 239 4.36 10.68 -8.28
N ARG A 240 3.32 10.01 -7.77
CA ARG A 240 1.92 10.25 -8.17
C ARG A 240 1.41 11.64 -7.78
N GLY A 241 1.86 12.19 -6.66
CA GLY A 241 1.50 13.54 -6.21
C GLY A 241 0.00 13.75 -5.99
N VAL A 242 -0.73 12.70 -5.57
CA VAL A 242 -2.21 12.68 -5.55
C VAL A 242 -2.84 13.19 -4.26
N ALA A 243 -2.06 13.40 -3.20
CA ALA A 243 -2.58 13.88 -1.92
C ALA A 243 -2.75 15.40 -1.93
N PRO A 244 -3.93 15.94 -1.60
CA PRO A 244 -4.12 17.39 -1.49
C PRO A 244 -3.35 17.99 -0.30
N PHE A 245 -3.21 17.20 0.77
CA PHE A 245 -2.47 17.56 1.98
C PHE A 245 -1.47 16.46 2.33
N VAL A 246 -0.30 16.85 2.81
CA VAL A 246 0.77 15.96 3.26
C VAL A 246 1.20 16.35 4.68
N PRO A 247 1.80 15.42 5.45
CA PRO A 247 2.35 15.76 6.76
C PRO A 247 3.54 16.71 6.62
N LYS A 248 3.51 17.84 7.32
CA LYS A 248 4.66 18.71 7.54
C LYS A 248 5.37 18.30 8.82
N TRP A 249 6.71 18.17 8.79
CA TRP A 249 7.50 17.87 9.98
C TRP A 249 7.84 19.14 10.77
N ILE A 250 7.50 19.14 12.05
CA ILE A 250 7.81 20.21 13.01
C ILE A 250 8.94 19.70 13.91
N ALA A 251 10.17 20.07 13.58
CA ALA A 251 11.38 19.50 14.16
C ALA A 251 11.48 19.77 15.67
N GLU A 252 11.05 20.94 16.12
CA GLU A 252 11.15 21.42 17.50
C GLU A 252 10.33 20.57 18.47
N ASN A 253 9.24 19.98 17.97
CA ASN A 253 8.36 19.12 18.75
C ASN A 253 8.77 17.65 18.70
N CYS A 254 9.75 17.27 17.86
CA CYS A 254 10.04 15.88 17.54
C CYS A 254 10.87 15.18 18.61
N ILE A 255 10.31 14.12 19.20
CA ILE A 255 11.02 13.28 20.17
C ILE A 255 11.86 12.14 19.54
N GLN A 256 11.95 12.10 18.20
CA GLN A 256 12.76 11.13 17.43
C GLN A 256 12.43 9.65 17.72
N CYS A 257 11.14 9.30 17.84
CA CYS A 257 10.68 7.95 18.21
C CYS A 257 10.48 6.98 17.03
N ASN A 258 10.47 7.49 15.80
CA ASN A 258 10.18 6.76 14.55
C ASN A 258 8.81 6.04 14.47
N GLN A 259 7.86 6.31 15.37
CA GLN A 259 6.53 5.67 15.29
C GLN A 259 5.74 6.08 14.04
N CYS A 260 5.91 7.31 13.57
CA CYS A 260 5.33 7.79 12.31
C CYS A 260 5.85 7.02 11.08
N VAL A 261 7.11 6.60 11.10
CA VAL A 261 7.75 5.78 10.05
C VAL A 261 7.21 4.36 10.07
N GLN A 262 7.04 3.79 11.27
CA GLN A 262 6.49 2.45 11.43
C GLN A 262 5.04 2.36 10.95
N SER A 263 4.22 3.36 11.27
CA SER A 263 2.79 3.33 10.95
C SER A 263 2.45 3.75 9.52
N CYS A 264 3.40 4.30 8.76
CA CYS A 264 3.17 4.70 7.39
C CYS A 264 2.88 3.49 6.48
N PRO A 265 1.70 3.44 5.83
CA PRO A 265 1.36 2.33 4.93
C PRO A 265 2.10 2.37 3.58
N HIS A 266 2.73 3.49 3.23
CA HIS A 266 3.34 3.69 1.91
C HIS A 266 4.85 3.92 1.97
N ALA A 267 5.47 3.82 3.15
CA ALA A 267 6.87 4.22 3.37
C ALA A 267 7.20 5.66 2.89
N ALA A 268 6.19 6.54 2.85
CA ALA A 268 6.29 7.93 2.41
C ALA A 268 6.71 8.91 3.52
N ILE A 269 7.07 8.39 4.69
CA ILE A 269 7.76 9.12 5.75
C ILE A 269 8.83 8.21 6.32
N ARG A 270 10.08 8.68 6.36
CA ARG A 270 11.26 7.89 6.75
C ARG A 270 12.12 8.63 7.75
N ALA A 271 12.99 7.90 8.44
CA ALA A 271 13.98 8.44 9.36
C ALA A 271 15.37 7.94 9.00
N LYS A 272 16.38 8.80 9.11
CA LYS A 272 17.80 8.43 9.05
C LYS A 272 18.55 9.03 10.23
N GLN A 273 19.55 8.30 10.72
CA GLN A 273 20.69 8.94 11.38
C GLN A 273 21.72 9.29 10.31
N ILE A 274 22.32 10.47 10.41
CA ILE A 274 23.13 11.05 9.34
C ILE A 274 24.45 11.50 9.94
N GLU A 275 25.57 11.09 9.34
CA GLU A 275 26.89 11.57 9.72
C GLU A 275 27.04 13.06 9.36
N PRO A 276 27.58 13.92 10.24
CA PRO A 276 27.70 15.37 9.98
C PRO A 276 28.41 15.71 8.66
N GLU A 277 29.44 14.96 8.28
CA GLU A 277 30.20 15.17 7.05
C GLU A 277 29.40 14.95 5.77
N ARG A 278 28.27 14.22 5.84
CA ARG A 278 27.37 13.96 4.71
C ARG A 278 26.40 15.11 4.45
N LEU A 279 26.34 16.12 5.32
CA LEU A 279 25.44 17.27 5.22
C LEU A 279 26.04 18.48 4.50
N LYS A 280 27.27 18.36 3.96
CA LYS A 280 27.97 19.49 3.29
C LYS A 280 27.19 20.05 2.11
N ASP A 281 26.55 19.18 1.33
CA ASP A 281 25.80 19.52 0.12
C ASP A 281 24.28 19.49 0.36
N ALA A 282 23.84 19.52 1.62
CA ALA A 282 22.43 19.51 1.96
C ALA A 282 21.75 20.80 1.48
N PRO A 283 20.51 20.72 0.93
CA PRO A 283 19.72 21.91 0.61
C PRO A 283 19.57 22.84 1.83
N ALA A 284 19.48 24.15 1.62
CA ALA A 284 19.32 25.11 2.72
C ALA A 284 18.05 24.86 3.57
N THR A 285 17.05 24.22 2.97
CA THR A 285 15.77 23.81 3.57
C THR A 285 15.87 22.46 4.31
N PHE A 286 17.02 21.79 4.29
CA PHE A 286 17.21 20.46 4.87
C PHE A 286 17.50 20.52 6.36
N THR A 287 16.49 20.83 7.16
CA THR A 287 16.61 20.90 8.62
C THR A 287 16.93 19.54 9.23
N VAL A 288 17.87 19.49 10.17
CA VAL A 288 18.22 18.30 10.96
C VAL A 288 18.15 18.60 12.45
N LEU A 289 17.99 17.56 13.26
CA LEU A 289 18.17 17.59 14.70
C LEU A 289 19.41 16.80 15.08
N LYS A 290 20.07 17.13 16.18
CA LYS A 290 21.05 16.21 16.78
C LYS A 290 20.34 14.91 17.20
N SER A 291 20.88 13.75 16.83
CA SER A 291 20.32 12.46 17.22
C SER A 291 20.37 12.30 18.74
N ASN A 292 19.25 11.88 19.33
CA ASN A 292 19.15 11.63 20.77
C ASN A 292 19.55 10.19 21.18
N THR A 293 20.10 9.41 20.24
CA THR A 293 20.66 8.08 20.55
C THR A 293 22.00 8.22 21.27
N LYS A 294 22.39 7.18 22.02
CA LYS A 294 23.71 7.14 22.65
C LYS A 294 24.76 6.73 21.61
N ASN A 295 25.43 7.71 21.02
CA ASN A 295 26.52 7.53 20.06
C ASN A 295 27.63 8.57 20.28
N ASP A 296 28.84 8.29 19.81
CA ASP A 296 30.03 9.15 19.87
C ASP A 296 30.35 9.85 18.54
N ARG A 297 29.52 9.63 17.51
CA ARG A 297 29.71 10.10 16.11
C ARG A 297 29.03 11.44 15.81
N ASP A 298 28.44 12.08 16.83
CA ASP A 298 27.62 13.30 16.69
C ASP A 298 26.55 13.19 15.59
N LEU A 299 25.91 12.02 15.49
CA LEU A 299 24.94 11.75 14.45
C LEU A 299 23.80 12.77 14.48
N GLN A 300 23.40 13.22 13.29
CA GLN A 300 22.21 14.03 13.06
C GLN A 300 21.02 13.11 12.77
N PHE A 301 19.81 13.65 12.85
CA PHE A 301 18.54 12.94 12.69
C PHE A 301 17.58 13.80 11.89
N ARG A 302 16.89 13.18 10.93
CA ARG A 302 15.80 13.83 10.19
C ARG A 302 14.66 12.85 9.95
N ILE A 303 13.44 13.39 10.06
CA ILE A 303 12.26 12.79 9.44
C ILE A 303 12.07 13.45 8.07
N GLN A 304 11.97 12.64 7.02
CA GLN A 304 11.71 13.12 5.67
C GLN A 304 10.36 12.60 5.18
N VAL A 305 9.55 13.50 4.62
CA VAL A 305 8.28 13.16 3.97
C VAL A 305 8.48 13.16 2.45
N TYR A 306 7.96 12.15 1.78
CA TYR A 306 8.02 11.99 0.33
C TYR A 306 6.69 12.52 -0.23
N THR A 307 6.64 13.81 -0.54
CA THR A 307 5.40 14.51 -0.92
C THR A 307 4.73 13.87 -2.12
N GLU A 308 5.52 13.42 -3.10
CA GLU A 308 5.02 12.83 -4.35
C GLU A 308 4.51 11.39 -4.18
N ASP A 309 4.83 10.72 -3.08
CA ASP A 309 4.40 9.34 -2.82
C ASP A 309 3.37 9.25 -1.69
N CYS A 310 3.25 10.30 -0.88
CA CYS A 310 2.29 10.37 0.21
C CYS A 310 0.85 10.29 -0.30
N GLN A 311 0.02 9.48 0.37
CA GLN A 311 -1.41 9.36 0.07
C GLN A 311 -2.30 10.23 0.99
N GLY A 312 -1.71 11.13 1.79
CA GLY A 312 -2.45 12.08 2.62
C GLY A 312 -3.31 11.45 3.73
N CYS A 313 -2.99 10.23 4.17
CA CYS A 313 -3.86 9.49 5.10
C CYS A 313 -3.88 10.03 6.55
N GLY A 314 -2.86 10.77 6.97
CA GLY A 314 -2.77 11.32 8.33
C GLY A 314 -2.44 10.32 9.44
N VAL A 315 -2.25 9.03 9.13
CA VAL A 315 -1.95 7.99 10.14
C VAL A 315 -0.71 8.34 10.98
N CYS A 316 0.32 8.89 10.35
CA CYS A 316 1.55 9.32 11.02
C CYS A 316 1.31 10.49 12.01
N ILE A 317 0.37 11.39 11.71
CA ILE A 317 0.00 12.52 12.57
C ILE A 317 -0.71 12.00 13.82
N GLU A 318 -1.68 11.10 13.65
CA GLU A 318 -2.39 10.50 14.79
C GLU A 318 -1.45 9.67 15.66
N THR A 319 -0.59 8.88 15.01
CA THR A 319 0.40 8.04 15.71
C THR A 319 1.43 8.86 16.49
N CYS A 320 1.69 10.12 16.13
CA CYS A 320 2.72 10.94 16.76
C CYS A 320 2.45 11.09 18.28
N PRO A 321 3.33 10.58 19.16
CA PRO A 321 3.09 10.56 20.61
C PRO A 321 3.55 11.85 21.32
N SER A 322 4.10 12.81 20.57
CA SER A 322 4.57 14.08 21.14
C SER A 322 3.40 14.87 21.73
N LYS A 323 3.63 15.52 22.89
CA LYS A 323 2.59 16.32 23.59
C LYS A 323 2.04 17.44 22.71
N VAL A 324 2.94 18.19 22.08
CA VAL A 324 2.64 19.06 20.94
C VAL A 324 2.98 18.25 19.71
N LYS A 325 2.06 18.13 18.76
CA LYS A 325 2.25 17.27 17.59
C LYS A 325 3.48 17.73 16.79
N SER A 326 4.31 16.77 16.40
CA SER A 326 5.49 17.01 15.54
C SER A 326 5.17 16.88 14.05
N LEU A 327 3.90 16.61 13.74
CA LEU A 327 3.39 16.46 12.39
C LEU A 327 2.00 17.11 12.35
N GLU A 328 1.75 17.90 11.31
CA GLU A 328 0.43 18.46 11.00
C GLU A 328 0.19 18.40 9.49
N PHE A 329 -1.06 18.59 9.07
CA PHE A 329 -1.35 18.65 7.64
C PHE A 329 -0.95 20.02 7.07
N SER A 330 -0.33 19.99 5.90
CA SER A 330 -0.04 21.17 5.08
C SER A 330 -0.45 20.89 3.63
N PRO A 331 -0.97 21.87 2.88
CA PRO A 331 -1.24 21.71 1.45
C PRO A 331 0.02 21.25 0.72
N ILE A 332 -0.11 20.27 -0.19
CA ILE A 332 1.06 19.70 -0.88
C ILE A 332 1.88 20.77 -1.63
N GLN A 333 1.22 21.77 -2.22
CA GLN A 333 1.92 22.83 -2.96
C GLN A 333 2.79 23.69 -2.03
N VAL A 334 2.33 23.99 -0.81
CA VAL A 334 3.11 24.74 0.18
C VAL A 334 4.41 24.00 0.52
N GLU A 335 4.34 22.67 0.69
CA GLU A 335 5.53 21.86 1.01
C GLU A 335 6.46 21.68 -0.21
N ARG A 336 5.90 21.60 -1.42
CA ARG A 336 6.69 21.62 -2.67
C ARG A 336 7.48 22.92 -2.80
N ASP A 337 6.81 24.06 -2.61
CA ASP A 337 7.43 25.38 -2.67
C ASP A 337 8.45 25.59 -1.54
N ALA A 338 8.27 24.92 -0.40
CA ALA A 338 9.23 24.87 0.71
C ALA A 338 10.46 23.98 0.43
N GLY A 339 10.56 23.34 -0.74
CA GLY A 339 11.71 22.56 -1.18
C GLY A 339 11.70 21.09 -0.74
N GLU A 340 10.56 20.53 -0.32
CA GLU A 340 10.52 19.15 0.18
C GLU A 340 10.81 18.09 -0.89
N ILE A 341 10.62 18.39 -2.19
CA ILE A 341 11.06 17.49 -3.28
C ILE A 341 12.59 17.36 -3.28
N ALA A 342 13.31 18.49 -3.30
CA ALA A 342 14.77 18.50 -3.27
C ALA A 342 15.32 17.90 -1.96
N ASN A 343 14.65 18.16 -0.82
CA ASN A 343 15.00 17.53 0.45
C ASN A 343 14.85 16.01 0.39
N ALA A 344 13.78 15.48 -0.23
CA ALA A 344 13.57 14.04 -0.37
C ALA A 344 14.59 13.38 -1.30
N GLU A 345 14.95 14.03 -2.40
CA GLU A 345 16.00 13.56 -3.32
C GLU A 345 17.36 13.48 -2.62
N PHE A 346 17.76 14.54 -1.91
CA PHE A 346 18.99 14.54 -1.12
C PHE A 346 18.94 13.48 -0.01
N PHE A 347 17.81 13.37 0.71
CA PHE A 347 17.65 12.36 1.75
C PHE A 347 17.83 10.94 1.22
N GLU A 348 17.29 10.62 0.04
CA GLU A 348 17.39 9.28 -0.55
C GLU A 348 18.85 8.88 -0.84
N GLN A 349 19.71 9.83 -1.21
CA GLN A 349 21.14 9.59 -1.46
C GLN A 349 21.97 9.28 -0.21
N LEU A 350 21.48 9.66 0.97
CA LEU A 350 22.18 9.39 2.24
C LEU A 350 22.15 7.89 2.58
N PRO A 351 23.17 7.34 3.27
CA PRO A 351 23.14 5.94 3.68
C PRO A 351 21.94 5.59 4.56
N TYR A 352 21.39 4.39 4.36
CA TYR A 352 20.48 3.74 5.30
C TYR A 352 21.26 2.93 6.35
N ASP A 353 20.53 2.33 7.29
CA ASP A 353 21.02 1.29 8.20
C ASP A 353 22.02 1.75 9.29
N ILE A 354 22.18 3.06 9.50
CA ILE A 354 22.93 3.62 10.64
C ILE A 354 22.07 3.55 11.92
N VAL A 355 22.33 2.53 12.74
CA VAL A 355 21.51 2.18 13.93
C VAL A 355 22.20 2.46 15.27
N ASP A 356 23.35 3.14 15.27
CA ASP A 356 24.15 3.41 16.46
C ASP A 356 23.31 4.00 17.60
N GLY A 357 23.49 3.44 18.80
CA GLY A 357 22.74 3.82 19.99
C GLY A 357 21.26 3.43 20.01
N SER A 358 20.74 2.69 19.03
CA SER A 358 19.37 2.17 19.00
C SER A 358 19.29 0.79 18.34
N PRO A 359 19.23 -0.32 19.11
CA PRO A 359 19.24 -1.67 18.54
C PRO A 359 18.01 -1.94 17.67
N ILE A 360 18.17 -2.78 16.64
CA ILE A 360 17.09 -3.20 15.72
C ILE A 360 15.96 -4.01 16.40
N THR A 361 16.16 -4.42 17.65
CA THR A 361 15.12 -5.01 18.50
C THR A 361 14.16 -3.97 19.07
N SER A 362 14.48 -2.68 19.00
CA SER A 362 13.60 -1.57 19.39
C SER A 362 12.78 -1.05 18.21
N VAL A 363 11.61 -0.45 18.46
CA VAL A 363 10.84 0.25 17.41
C VAL A 363 11.70 1.28 16.71
N LYS A 364 12.40 2.14 17.46
CA LYS A 364 13.20 3.23 16.89
C LYS A 364 14.29 2.69 15.96
N GLY A 365 15.08 1.72 16.44
CA GLY A 365 16.24 1.19 15.73
C GLY A 365 15.87 0.51 14.41
N LEU A 366 14.83 -0.33 14.41
CA LEU A 366 14.41 -1.02 13.18
C LEU A 366 13.95 -0.04 12.10
N GLN A 367 13.35 1.10 12.47
CA GLN A 367 12.88 2.08 11.49
C GLN A 367 14.00 2.92 10.85
N PHE A 368 15.26 2.74 11.26
CA PHE A 368 16.42 3.23 10.50
C PHE A 368 16.85 2.28 9.37
N LYS A 369 16.38 1.02 9.39
CA LYS A 369 16.61 0.09 8.27
C LYS A 369 15.81 0.53 7.05
N GLN A 370 16.41 0.41 5.87
CA GLN A 370 15.72 0.72 4.60
C GLN A 370 14.42 -0.12 4.48
N PRO A 371 13.25 0.50 4.22
CA PRO A 371 12.06 -0.25 3.86
C PRO A 371 12.24 -0.84 2.45
N LEU A 372 12.05 -2.15 2.30
CA LEU A 372 12.13 -2.84 1.01
C LEU A 372 10.73 -3.13 0.41
N PHE A 373 9.73 -2.39 0.90
CA PHE A 373 8.37 -2.33 0.38
C PHE A 373 7.87 -0.88 0.51
N GLU A 374 7.70 -0.20 -0.61
CA GLU A 374 7.47 1.25 -0.68
C GLU A 374 6.45 1.63 -1.75
N PHE A 375 5.66 2.68 -1.50
CA PHE A 375 4.83 3.36 -2.51
C PHE A 375 3.79 2.48 -3.22
N SER A 376 3.31 1.42 -2.56
CA SER A 376 2.30 0.51 -3.10
C SER A 376 0.98 1.19 -3.51
N GLY A 377 0.22 0.54 -4.41
CA GLY A 377 -1.12 0.99 -4.83
C GLY A 377 -2.24 0.83 -3.78
N ALA A 378 -1.90 0.56 -2.52
CA ALA A 378 -2.86 0.32 -1.44
C ALA A 378 -3.63 1.60 -1.06
N CYS A 379 -4.79 1.42 -0.39
CA CYS A 379 -5.61 2.53 0.06
C CYS A 379 -4.86 3.49 1.00
N ALA A 380 -5.24 4.77 1.00
CA ALA A 380 -4.76 5.73 2.00
C ALA A 380 -5.10 5.23 3.42
N GLY A 381 -4.09 4.99 4.24
CA GLY A 381 -4.25 4.49 5.61
C GLY A 381 -4.43 2.97 5.74
N CYS A 382 -4.18 2.19 4.68
CA CYS A 382 -4.32 0.73 4.65
C CYS A 382 -3.70 0.04 5.88
N GLY A 383 -4.45 -0.85 6.53
CA GLY A 383 -3.98 -1.59 7.71
C GLY A 383 -3.06 -2.76 7.41
N GLU A 384 -2.91 -3.20 6.16
CA GLU A 384 -2.09 -4.37 5.78
C GLU A 384 -0.61 -3.99 5.60
N THR A 385 -0.35 -3.01 4.74
CA THR A 385 0.99 -2.64 4.27
C THR A 385 2.02 -2.27 5.35
N PRO A 386 1.67 -1.70 6.53
CA PRO A 386 2.65 -1.51 7.60
C PRO A 386 3.30 -2.82 8.07
N TYR A 387 2.58 -3.95 8.06
CA TYR A 387 3.12 -5.25 8.42
C TYR A 387 4.08 -5.78 7.35
N VAL A 388 3.71 -5.68 6.07
CA VAL A 388 4.56 -6.11 4.94
C VAL A 388 5.86 -5.29 4.90
N LYS A 389 5.76 -3.96 5.08
CA LYS A 389 6.92 -3.08 5.24
C LYS A 389 7.80 -3.49 6.41
N LEU A 390 7.20 -3.80 7.56
CA LEU A 390 7.94 -4.22 8.75
C LEU A 390 8.70 -5.54 8.50
N VAL A 391 8.08 -6.53 7.87
CA VAL A 391 8.73 -7.79 7.46
C VAL A 391 9.91 -7.51 6.51
N SER A 392 9.72 -6.61 5.54
CA SER A 392 10.78 -6.22 4.59
C SER A 392 12.00 -5.60 5.30
N GLN A 393 11.80 -4.86 6.40
CA GLN A 393 12.89 -4.29 7.20
C GLN A 393 13.58 -5.32 8.10
N ILE A 394 12.89 -6.43 8.45
CA ILE A 394 13.43 -7.51 9.29
C ILE A 394 14.30 -8.47 8.48
N CYS A 395 13.90 -8.79 7.24
CA CYS A 395 14.55 -9.85 6.46
C CYS A 395 14.43 -9.69 4.93
N GLY A 396 14.05 -8.51 4.42
CA GLY A 396 13.72 -8.34 3.01
C GLY A 396 14.90 -8.62 2.05
N ASP A 397 16.14 -8.48 2.51
CA ASP A 397 17.34 -8.74 1.72
C ASP A 397 17.59 -10.23 1.39
N ARG A 398 16.80 -11.11 1.96
CA ARG A 398 16.93 -12.58 1.87
C ARG A 398 15.56 -13.27 1.83
N MET A 399 14.52 -12.47 1.58
CA MET A 399 13.13 -12.92 1.59
C MET A 399 12.71 -13.39 0.20
N MET A 400 11.99 -14.51 0.15
CA MET A 400 11.21 -14.93 -1.00
C MET A 400 9.74 -14.92 -0.63
N VAL A 401 8.90 -14.25 -1.42
CA VAL A 401 7.47 -14.03 -1.12
C VAL A 401 6.60 -14.83 -2.08
N ALA A 402 5.85 -15.79 -1.53
CA ALA A 402 4.66 -16.36 -2.14
C ALA A 402 3.45 -15.56 -1.67
N ASN A 403 2.79 -14.85 -2.59
CA ASN A 403 1.67 -13.98 -2.27
C ASN A 403 0.35 -14.53 -2.84
N ALA A 404 -0.64 -14.74 -1.96
CA ALA A 404 -1.97 -15.16 -2.38
C ALA A 404 -2.67 -14.04 -3.13
N THR A 405 -3.54 -14.41 -4.07
CA THR A 405 -4.38 -13.43 -4.76
C THR A 405 -5.31 -12.73 -3.78
N GLY A 406 -5.33 -11.39 -3.80
CA GLY A 406 -6.11 -10.59 -2.85
C GLY A 406 -5.64 -9.14 -2.85
N CYS A 407 -6.01 -8.35 -1.83
CA CYS A 407 -5.51 -6.98 -1.72
C CYS A 407 -3.97 -6.96 -1.76
N SER A 408 -3.35 -7.91 -1.04
CA SER A 408 -1.89 -8.02 -0.98
C SER A 408 -1.23 -8.26 -2.31
N SER A 409 -1.78 -9.07 -3.22
CA SER A 409 -1.20 -9.19 -4.56
C SER A 409 -1.46 -7.95 -5.42
N ILE A 410 -2.64 -7.34 -5.34
CA ILE A 410 -2.99 -6.17 -6.15
C ILE A 410 -2.07 -4.98 -5.83
N TYR A 411 -1.88 -4.63 -4.56
CA TYR A 411 -0.98 -3.51 -4.25
C TYR A 411 0.51 -3.87 -4.37
N SER A 412 0.87 -5.17 -4.43
CA SER A 412 2.25 -5.66 -4.52
C SER A 412 2.76 -5.91 -5.94
N GLY A 413 1.86 -6.05 -6.91
CA GLY A 413 2.26 -6.51 -8.24
C GLY A 413 1.23 -6.22 -9.31
N THR A 414 0.61 -5.04 -9.28
CA THR A 414 -0.17 -4.60 -10.45
C THR A 414 0.78 -4.01 -11.48
N PHE A 415 0.86 -4.69 -12.63
CA PHE A 415 1.61 -4.21 -13.78
C PHE A 415 1.31 -2.73 -14.10
N PRO A 416 2.33 -1.90 -14.36
CA PRO A 416 3.75 -2.27 -14.57
C PRO A 416 4.65 -2.02 -13.35
N THR A 417 4.08 -1.66 -12.19
CA THR A 417 4.86 -1.20 -11.04
C THR A 417 4.84 -2.17 -9.85
N THR A 418 5.99 -2.29 -9.19
CA THR A 418 6.19 -3.17 -8.03
C THR A 418 6.75 -2.34 -6.85
N PRO A 419 6.15 -2.44 -5.64
CA PRO A 419 6.61 -1.73 -4.45
C PRO A 419 7.73 -2.43 -3.71
N TYR A 420 7.95 -3.74 -3.94
CA TYR A 420 9.14 -4.42 -3.45
C TYR A 420 10.36 -3.78 -4.13
N THR A 421 11.41 -3.48 -3.37
CA THR A 421 12.60 -2.79 -3.86
C THR A 421 13.86 -3.44 -3.30
N VAL A 422 15.02 -2.94 -3.73
CA VAL A 422 16.32 -3.45 -3.32
C VAL A 422 17.03 -2.49 -2.38
N ARG A 423 17.87 -3.06 -1.52
CA ARG A 423 18.70 -2.31 -0.60
C ARG A 423 19.77 -1.55 -1.38
N GLN A 424 19.98 -0.29 -1.02
CA GLN A 424 20.96 0.57 -1.69
C GLN A 424 22.40 0.07 -1.55
N SER A 425 22.73 -0.58 -0.43
CA SER A 425 24.11 -0.98 -0.13
C SER A 425 24.64 -2.14 -0.97
N ASP A 426 23.77 -3.04 -1.43
CA ASP A 426 24.20 -4.25 -2.15
C ASP A 426 23.20 -4.80 -3.18
N GLY A 427 22.09 -4.11 -3.44
CA GLY A 427 21.13 -4.50 -4.46
C GLY A 427 20.28 -5.72 -4.12
N GLN A 428 20.33 -6.22 -2.88
CA GLN A 428 19.51 -7.34 -2.43
C GLN A 428 18.11 -6.89 -2.00
N GLY A 429 17.09 -7.68 -2.28
CA GLY A 429 15.72 -7.39 -1.88
C GLY A 429 14.78 -8.57 -2.09
N PRO A 430 13.50 -8.43 -1.74
CA PRO A 430 12.57 -9.54 -1.82
C PRO A 430 12.34 -9.99 -3.26
N SER A 431 12.43 -11.29 -3.49
CA SER A 431 11.80 -11.89 -4.67
C SER A 431 10.33 -12.09 -4.38
N TRP A 432 9.45 -11.80 -5.35
CA TRP A 432 8.00 -11.84 -5.14
C TRP A 432 7.33 -12.57 -6.30
N GLY A 433 6.35 -13.42 -5.97
CA GLY A 433 5.49 -14.05 -6.96
C GLY A 433 4.07 -14.26 -6.41
N ASN A 434 3.10 -14.18 -7.31
CA ASN A 434 1.71 -14.55 -7.06
C ASN A 434 1.36 -15.68 -8.03
N SER A 435 1.12 -16.89 -7.48
CA SER A 435 0.59 -18.02 -8.25
C SER A 435 -0.91 -17.84 -8.43
N LEU A 436 -1.74 -18.41 -7.54
CA LEU A 436 -3.19 -18.28 -7.59
C LEU A 436 -3.76 -17.79 -6.25
N PHE A 437 -5.08 -17.91 -6.09
CA PHE A 437 -5.74 -17.55 -4.83
C PHE A 437 -5.69 -18.71 -3.83
N GLU A 438 -5.84 -19.92 -4.33
CA GLU A 438 -6.05 -21.16 -3.60
C GLU A 438 -4.77 -21.88 -3.18
N ASP A 439 -3.66 -21.70 -3.93
CA ASP A 439 -2.46 -22.55 -3.86
C ASP A 439 -1.26 -21.88 -3.15
N ASN A 440 -1.46 -20.71 -2.55
CA ASN A 440 -0.34 -19.89 -2.11
C ASN A 440 0.53 -20.56 -1.03
N ALA A 441 -0.07 -21.38 -0.17
CA ALA A 441 0.69 -22.09 0.86
C ALA A 441 1.63 -23.11 0.19
N GLU A 442 1.08 -23.90 -0.71
CA GLU A 442 1.75 -24.93 -1.50
C GLU A 442 2.82 -24.32 -2.40
N TYR A 443 2.54 -23.15 -2.98
CA TYR A 443 3.49 -22.39 -3.79
C TYR A 443 4.72 -21.98 -2.95
N GLY A 444 4.51 -21.42 -1.76
CA GLY A 444 5.59 -21.10 -0.84
C GLY A 444 6.34 -22.33 -0.32
N LEU A 445 5.64 -23.43 -0.06
CA LEU A 445 6.28 -24.71 0.27
C LEU A 445 7.16 -25.20 -0.89
N GLY A 446 6.71 -25.06 -2.13
CA GLY A 446 7.51 -25.34 -3.33
C GLY A 446 8.79 -24.52 -3.37
N MET A 447 8.73 -23.22 -3.05
CA MET A 447 9.92 -22.38 -2.92
C MET A 447 10.88 -22.92 -1.85
N ARG A 448 10.38 -23.29 -0.66
CA ARG A 448 11.20 -23.85 0.42
C ARG A 448 11.90 -25.14 -0.01
N LEU A 449 11.18 -26.06 -0.66
CA LEU A 449 11.72 -27.30 -1.17
C LEU A 449 12.79 -27.07 -2.24
N ALA A 450 12.60 -26.08 -3.12
CA ALA A 450 13.59 -25.70 -4.12
C ALA A 450 14.88 -25.14 -3.49
N VAL A 451 14.75 -24.26 -2.48
CA VAL A 451 15.91 -23.77 -1.73
C VAL A 451 16.65 -24.92 -1.05
N ASP A 452 15.91 -25.85 -0.40
CA ASP A 452 16.51 -27.02 0.26
C ASP A 452 17.29 -27.89 -0.74
N ALA A 453 16.71 -28.20 -1.89
CA ALA A 453 17.33 -29.02 -2.92
C ALA A 453 18.58 -28.35 -3.53
N ASN A 454 18.52 -27.06 -3.83
CA ASN A 454 19.67 -26.30 -4.35
C ASN A 454 20.82 -26.24 -3.33
N ARG A 455 20.48 -26.08 -2.04
CA ARG A 455 21.44 -26.10 -0.92
C ARG A 455 22.08 -27.48 -0.76
N GLU A 456 21.31 -28.56 -0.85
CA GLU A 456 21.84 -29.92 -0.82
C GLU A 456 22.80 -30.20 -1.99
N GLN A 457 22.42 -29.77 -3.19
CA GLN A 457 23.28 -29.91 -4.37
C GLN A 457 24.57 -29.08 -4.27
N LEU A 458 24.49 -27.86 -3.72
CA LEU A 458 25.66 -27.03 -3.45
C LEU A 458 26.64 -27.74 -2.49
N LYS A 459 26.15 -28.37 -1.41
CA LYS A 459 27.00 -29.16 -0.51
C LYS A 459 27.73 -30.30 -1.22
N ILE A 460 27.03 -31.04 -2.08
CA ILE A 460 27.63 -32.13 -2.85
C ILE A 460 28.78 -31.61 -3.73
N TYR A 461 28.62 -30.46 -4.39
CA TYR A 461 29.69 -29.87 -5.19
C TYR A 461 30.85 -29.35 -4.35
N ILE A 462 30.57 -28.75 -3.18
CA ILE A 462 31.61 -28.31 -2.24
C ILE A 462 32.44 -29.50 -1.74
N GLU A 463 31.80 -30.61 -1.35
CA GLU A 463 32.50 -31.82 -0.89
C GLU A 463 33.42 -32.39 -1.97
N LYS A 464 32.94 -32.45 -3.22
CA LYS A 464 33.74 -32.87 -4.38
C LYS A 464 34.91 -31.92 -4.63
N LEU A 465 34.67 -30.60 -4.59
CA LEU A 465 35.72 -29.60 -4.74
C LEU A 465 36.79 -29.72 -3.65
N PHE A 466 36.38 -29.94 -2.39
CA PHE A 466 37.31 -30.11 -1.28
C PHE A 466 38.14 -31.38 -1.39
N ALA A 467 37.61 -32.45 -1.99
CA ALA A 467 38.34 -33.70 -2.21
C ALA A 467 39.48 -33.56 -3.22
N ILE A 468 39.32 -32.71 -4.25
CA ILE A 468 40.35 -32.46 -5.27
C ILE A 468 41.21 -31.21 -4.97
N GLY A 469 40.77 -30.36 -4.05
CA GLY A 469 41.43 -29.13 -3.62
C GLY A 469 40.98 -27.89 -4.39
N THR A 470 41.10 -26.71 -3.75
CA THR A 470 40.89 -25.39 -4.37
C THR A 470 41.78 -24.34 -3.69
N SER A 471 41.65 -23.06 -4.03
CA SER A 471 42.43 -21.97 -3.41
C SER A 471 42.15 -21.86 -1.90
N ALA A 472 43.17 -21.48 -1.12
CA ALA A 472 43.03 -21.34 0.33
C ALA A 472 41.98 -20.29 0.74
N GLU A 473 41.89 -19.20 -0.04
CA GLU A 473 40.92 -18.14 0.15
C GLU A 473 39.48 -18.63 -0.04
N LEU A 474 39.18 -19.30 -1.17
CA LEU A 474 37.85 -19.84 -1.42
C LEU A 474 37.48 -20.91 -0.40
N LYS A 475 38.43 -21.80 -0.05
CA LYS A 475 38.20 -22.83 0.96
C LYS A 475 37.78 -22.23 2.29
N SER A 476 38.51 -21.22 2.79
CA SER A 476 38.19 -20.56 4.06
C SER A 476 36.84 -19.86 4.04
N ALA A 477 36.50 -19.17 2.94
CA ALA A 477 35.20 -18.52 2.78
C ALA A 477 34.03 -19.53 2.78
N ILE A 478 34.21 -20.68 2.10
CA ILE A 478 33.22 -21.76 2.07
C ILE A 478 33.08 -22.39 3.47
N GLU A 479 34.18 -22.68 4.16
CA GLU A 479 34.14 -23.24 5.52
C GLU A 479 33.35 -22.32 6.47
N LYS A 480 33.59 -21.00 6.44
CA LYS A 480 32.82 -20.04 7.24
C LYS A 480 31.33 -20.03 6.87
N SER A 481 30.99 -20.18 5.58
CA SER A 481 29.59 -20.28 5.16
C SER A 481 28.92 -21.59 5.61
N LEU A 482 29.67 -22.70 5.66
CA LEU A 482 29.18 -23.98 6.17
C LEU A 482 28.94 -23.97 7.69
N GLU A 483 29.74 -23.22 8.47
CA GLU A 483 29.47 -22.98 9.90
C GLU A 483 28.11 -22.31 10.13
N LEU A 484 27.74 -21.40 9.23
CA LEU A 484 26.51 -20.62 9.28
C LEU A 484 25.39 -21.19 8.40
N TRP A 485 25.46 -22.49 8.04
CA TRP A 485 24.57 -23.08 7.05
C TRP A 485 23.08 -23.10 7.42
N LYS A 486 22.74 -23.02 8.70
CA LYS A 486 21.33 -22.91 9.12
C LYS A 486 20.88 -21.46 9.33
N GLU A 487 21.81 -20.53 9.23
CA GLU A 487 21.58 -19.13 9.47
C GLU A 487 21.24 -18.41 8.17
N SER A 488 20.43 -17.37 8.32
CA SER A 488 20.09 -16.46 7.24
C SER A 488 20.37 -15.00 7.64
N GLY A 489 20.95 -14.73 8.81
CA GLY A 489 21.26 -13.37 9.26
C GLY A 489 22.38 -12.67 8.47
N GLU A 490 22.71 -11.45 8.91
CA GLU A 490 23.74 -10.60 8.30
C GLU A 490 25.11 -11.30 8.22
N GLU A 491 25.51 -12.02 9.27
CA GLU A 491 26.78 -12.78 9.28
C GLU A 491 26.81 -13.88 8.20
N ALA A 492 25.69 -14.58 7.96
CA ALA A 492 25.59 -15.59 6.92
C ALA A 492 25.66 -14.97 5.52
N ASN A 493 25.02 -13.81 5.34
CA ASN A 493 25.08 -13.04 4.10
C ASN A 493 26.51 -12.53 3.82
N ASP A 494 27.24 -12.09 4.84
CA ASP A 494 28.63 -11.64 4.71
C ASP A 494 29.57 -12.80 4.38
N ALA A 495 29.38 -13.98 4.98
CA ALA A 495 30.11 -15.19 4.62
C ALA A 495 29.87 -15.58 3.15
N GLN A 496 28.60 -15.54 2.69
CA GLN A 496 28.26 -15.76 1.29
C GLN A 496 28.93 -14.72 0.36
N LYS A 497 28.96 -13.43 0.74
CA LYS A 497 29.65 -12.39 -0.04
C LYS A 497 31.14 -12.69 -0.19
N ALA A 498 31.79 -13.16 0.87
CA ALA A 498 33.20 -13.57 0.82
C ALA A 498 33.42 -14.71 -0.18
N VAL A 499 32.52 -15.71 -0.22
CA VAL A 499 32.58 -16.78 -1.23
C VAL A 499 32.44 -16.24 -2.64
N LYS A 500 31.44 -15.38 -2.89
CA LYS A 500 31.21 -14.74 -4.20
C LYS A 500 32.42 -13.94 -4.67
N ALA A 501 33.12 -13.27 -3.77
CA ALA A 501 34.33 -12.51 -4.08
C ALA A 501 35.52 -13.42 -4.46
N ALA A 502 35.66 -14.56 -3.79
CA ALA A 502 36.77 -15.50 -4.03
C ALA A 502 36.58 -16.39 -5.27
N LEU A 503 35.32 -16.65 -5.68
CA LEU A 503 34.97 -17.57 -6.78
C LEU A 503 35.65 -17.25 -8.12
N PRO A 504 35.64 -16.00 -8.64
CA PRO A 504 36.25 -15.69 -9.94
C PRO A 504 37.75 -16.02 -10.00
N GLY A 505 38.48 -15.76 -8.91
CA GLY A 505 39.91 -16.07 -8.80
C GLY A 505 40.17 -17.58 -8.79
N ALA A 506 39.34 -18.34 -8.08
CA ALA A 506 39.43 -19.80 -8.06
C ALA A 506 39.13 -20.41 -9.44
N ILE A 507 38.10 -19.91 -10.15
CA ILE A 507 37.74 -20.37 -11.50
C ILE A 507 38.90 -20.14 -12.48
N ALA A 508 39.54 -18.97 -12.42
CA ALA A 508 40.68 -18.64 -13.28
C ALA A 508 41.92 -19.49 -12.96
N ALA A 509 42.09 -19.90 -11.71
CA ALA A 509 43.22 -20.69 -11.23
C ALA A 509 43.02 -22.21 -11.29
N ALA A 510 41.86 -22.67 -11.79
CA ALA A 510 41.51 -24.09 -11.85
C ALA A 510 42.54 -24.91 -12.65
N LYS A 511 43.01 -26.01 -12.07
CA LYS A 511 44.12 -26.84 -12.57
C LYS A 511 43.66 -28.02 -13.41
N SER A 512 42.37 -28.35 -13.38
CA SER A 512 41.77 -29.42 -14.17
C SER A 512 40.39 -29.01 -14.70
N ASP A 513 39.91 -29.72 -15.73
CA ASP A 513 38.55 -29.52 -16.25
C ASP A 513 37.49 -29.90 -15.20
N GLU A 514 37.76 -30.94 -14.40
CA GLU A 514 36.89 -31.34 -13.28
C GLU A 514 36.75 -30.24 -12.22
N GLU A 515 37.87 -29.59 -11.82
CA GLU A 515 37.83 -28.46 -10.89
C GLU A 515 37.03 -27.28 -11.49
N ARG A 516 37.24 -26.99 -12.77
CA ARG A 516 36.53 -25.91 -13.48
C ARG A 516 35.02 -26.17 -13.55
N GLU A 517 34.61 -27.41 -13.83
CA GLU A 517 33.20 -27.80 -13.85
C GLU A 517 32.54 -27.69 -12.46
N LEU A 518 33.22 -28.13 -11.40
CA LEU A 518 32.72 -28.01 -10.03
C LEU A 518 32.59 -26.55 -9.59
N LEU A 519 33.60 -25.72 -9.88
CA LEU A 519 33.56 -24.29 -9.56
C LEU A 519 32.45 -23.57 -10.34
N ALA A 520 32.21 -23.93 -11.61
CA ALA A 520 31.10 -23.38 -12.38
C ALA A 520 29.74 -23.75 -11.76
N LYS A 521 29.59 -24.99 -11.26
CA LYS A 521 28.37 -25.42 -10.55
C LYS A 521 28.18 -24.75 -9.20
N ILE A 522 29.25 -24.46 -8.48
CA ILE A 522 29.20 -23.66 -7.25
C ILE A 522 28.85 -22.20 -7.57
N ASP A 523 29.38 -21.64 -8.66
CA ASP A 523 29.05 -20.28 -9.11
C ASP A 523 27.57 -20.14 -9.50
N GLU A 524 26.99 -21.15 -10.15
CA GLU A 524 25.55 -21.23 -10.46
C GLU A 524 24.68 -21.19 -9.18
N LEU A 525 25.18 -21.76 -8.08
CA LEU A 525 24.47 -21.88 -6.80
C LEU A 525 24.96 -20.90 -5.72
N LYS A 526 25.80 -19.92 -6.06
CA LYS A 526 26.47 -19.03 -5.09
C LYS A 526 25.53 -18.15 -4.27
N ASP A 527 24.27 -18.02 -4.70
CA ASP A 527 23.21 -17.34 -3.96
C ASP A 527 22.59 -18.19 -2.85
N TYR A 528 22.97 -19.47 -2.74
CA TYR A 528 22.45 -20.44 -1.77
C TYR A 528 23.45 -20.81 -0.67
N PHE A 529 24.47 -20.00 -0.38
CA PHE A 529 25.30 -20.23 0.81
C PHE A 529 24.57 -19.82 2.09
N ALA A 530 23.98 -18.62 2.11
CA ALA A 530 23.09 -18.17 3.18
C ALA A 530 21.66 -18.68 2.94
N ASP A 531 20.98 -19.17 4.00
CA ASP A 531 19.61 -19.68 3.86
C ASP A 531 18.63 -18.53 3.51
N LYS A 532 17.47 -18.89 2.96
CA LYS A 532 16.43 -17.93 2.53
C LYS A 532 15.25 -17.96 3.47
N VAL A 533 14.63 -16.80 3.66
CA VAL A 533 13.41 -16.66 4.46
C VAL A 533 12.21 -16.70 3.52
N ILE A 534 11.44 -17.79 3.59
CA ILE A 534 10.23 -17.92 2.79
C ILE A 534 9.06 -17.28 3.55
N PHE A 535 8.42 -16.29 2.94
CA PHE A 535 7.20 -15.68 3.41
C PHE A 535 6.02 -16.04 2.51
N ILE A 536 4.94 -16.50 3.12
CA ILE A 536 3.67 -16.84 2.49
C ILE A 536 2.66 -15.80 2.98
N ILE A 537 2.37 -14.80 2.15
CA ILE A 537 1.56 -13.63 2.53
C ILE A 537 0.18 -13.72 1.88
N GLY A 538 -0.89 -13.53 2.65
CA GLY A 538 -2.23 -13.48 2.10
C GLY A 538 -3.28 -12.94 3.07
N GLY A 539 -4.46 -12.61 2.54
CA GLY A 539 -5.57 -12.12 3.34
C GLY A 539 -6.36 -13.24 4.03
N ASP A 540 -7.33 -12.86 4.85
CA ASP A 540 -8.18 -13.81 5.57
C ASP A 540 -9.00 -14.72 4.64
N GLY A 541 -9.49 -14.21 3.52
CA GLY A 541 -10.23 -15.03 2.55
C GLY A 541 -9.40 -16.14 1.89
N TRP A 542 -8.07 -15.99 1.83
CA TRP A 542 -7.21 -17.10 1.43
C TRP A 542 -7.06 -18.08 2.60
N ALA A 543 -6.51 -17.63 3.73
CA ALA A 543 -6.07 -18.50 4.81
C ALA A 543 -7.23 -19.21 5.54
N TYR A 544 -8.38 -18.56 5.68
CA TYR A 544 -9.52 -19.11 6.42
C TYR A 544 -10.41 -19.96 5.52
N ASP A 545 -10.50 -19.62 4.23
CA ASP A 545 -11.45 -20.19 3.28
C ASP A 545 -10.80 -21.04 2.20
N ILE A 546 -10.45 -20.46 1.04
CA ILE A 546 -10.14 -21.22 -0.17
C ILE A 546 -8.80 -21.96 -0.08
N GLY A 547 -7.79 -21.34 0.53
CA GLY A 547 -6.44 -21.91 0.69
C GLY A 547 -6.22 -22.57 2.05
N PHE A 548 -7.25 -22.72 2.88
CA PHE A 548 -7.11 -23.28 4.22
C PHE A 548 -6.52 -24.69 4.23
N GLY A 549 -6.94 -25.55 3.28
CA GLY A 549 -6.40 -26.91 3.18
C GLY A 549 -4.90 -26.92 2.89
N GLY A 550 -4.42 -26.00 2.03
CA GLY A 550 -3.01 -25.78 1.77
C GLY A 550 -2.26 -25.25 3.00
N VAL A 551 -2.80 -24.23 3.66
CA VAL A 551 -2.23 -23.68 4.90
C VAL A 551 -2.07 -24.76 5.97
N ASP A 552 -3.10 -25.56 6.18
CA ASP A 552 -3.10 -26.68 7.12
C ASP A 552 -1.99 -27.69 6.79
N HIS A 553 -1.90 -28.13 5.52
CA HIS A 553 -0.89 -29.09 5.07
C HIS A 553 0.55 -28.54 5.21
N VAL A 554 0.76 -27.28 4.89
CA VAL A 554 2.08 -26.64 5.01
C VAL A 554 2.51 -26.52 6.47
N LEU A 555 1.61 -26.14 7.37
CA LEU A 555 1.90 -26.16 8.81
C LEU A 555 2.22 -27.56 9.30
N ALA A 556 1.47 -28.58 8.87
CA ALA A 556 1.71 -29.97 9.25
C ALA A 556 3.05 -30.54 8.75
N SER A 557 3.62 -29.96 7.69
CA SER A 557 4.84 -30.46 7.05
C SER A 557 6.11 -30.29 7.91
N GLY A 558 6.07 -29.42 8.93
CA GLY A 558 7.24 -29.09 9.74
C GLY A 558 8.34 -28.30 9.01
N ARG A 559 8.10 -27.86 7.76
CA ARG A 559 9.09 -27.10 6.97
C ARG A 559 9.20 -25.65 7.43
N ASN A 560 10.41 -25.11 7.36
CA ASN A 560 10.70 -23.73 7.77
C ASN A 560 10.16 -22.70 6.77
N VAL A 561 8.93 -22.24 7.01
CA VAL A 561 8.24 -21.21 6.23
C VAL A 561 7.47 -20.27 7.17
N ASN A 562 7.28 -19.02 6.74
CA ASN A 562 6.60 -18.00 7.53
C ASN A 562 5.29 -17.57 6.85
N ILE A 563 4.15 -17.92 7.44
CA ILE A 563 2.83 -17.51 6.96
C ILE A 563 2.41 -16.20 7.66
N LEU A 564 2.15 -15.14 6.89
CA LEU A 564 1.58 -13.89 7.38
C LEU A 564 0.16 -13.73 6.85
N VAL A 565 -0.82 -13.83 7.76
CA VAL A 565 -2.23 -13.62 7.45
C VAL A 565 -2.63 -12.18 7.79
N LEU A 566 -2.95 -11.41 6.76
CA LEU A 566 -3.43 -10.03 6.85
C LEU A 566 -4.95 -10.05 7.04
N ASP A 567 -5.40 -10.14 8.29
CA ASP A 567 -6.80 -10.41 8.62
C ASP A 567 -7.63 -9.13 8.62
N THR A 568 -8.34 -8.92 7.50
CA THR A 568 -9.31 -7.83 7.35
C THR A 568 -10.73 -8.27 7.68
N GLU A 569 -10.93 -9.55 8.03
CA GLU A 569 -12.22 -10.16 8.37
C GLU A 569 -13.28 -10.08 7.26
N VAL A 570 -12.89 -9.78 6.03
CA VAL A 570 -13.73 -9.75 4.82
C VAL A 570 -12.86 -9.94 3.58
N TYR A 571 -13.46 -10.31 2.45
CA TYR A 571 -12.76 -10.30 1.17
C TYR A 571 -12.66 -8.86 0.67
N SER A 572 -11.65 -8.15 1.15
CA SER A 572 -11.46 -6.73 0.90
C SER A 572 -11.34 -6.40 -0.60
N ASN A 573 -10.63 -7.24 -1.36
CA ASN A 573 -10.35 -6.95 -2.77
C ASN A 573 -11.60 -6.93 -3.66
N THR A 574 -12.48 -7.90 -3.47
CA THR A 574 -13.68 -8.12 -4.30
C THR A 574 -14.91 -7.36 -3.79
N GLY A 575 -14.71 -6.43 -2.86
CA GLY A 575 -15.70 -5.47 -2.39
C GLY A 575 -16.43 -5.87 -1.11
N GLY A 576 -15.78 -6.63 -0.21
CA GLY A 576 -16.26 -6.86 1.15
C GLY A 576 -17.27 -8.00 1.28
N GLN A 577 -16.97 -9.16 0.71
CA GLN A 577 -17.70 -10.40 0.95
C GLN A 577 -17.35 -10.97 2.33
N ALA A 578 -18.32 -11.66 2.95
CA ALA A 578 -18.08 -12.40 4.18
C ALA A 578 -17.06 -13.53 3.96
N SER A 579 -16.17 -13.70 4.93
CA SER A 579 -15.22 -14.81 5.05
C SER A 579 -15.55 -15.66 6.28
N LYS A 580 -14.89 -16.81 6.45
CA LYS A 580 -14.91 -17.51 7.75
C LYS A 580 -14.20 -16.72 8.86
N SER A 581 -13.47 -15.67 8.51
CA SER A 581 -12.86 -14.72 9.44
C SER A 581 -13.80 -13.59 9.88
N THR A 582 -14.90 -13.35 9.16
CA THR A 582 -15.92 -12.37 9.53
C THR A 582 -16.54 -12.73 10.90
N PRO A 583 -16.66 -11.80 11.84
CA PRO A 583 -17.24 -12.02 13.18
C PRO A 583 -18.77 -11.99 13.17
N ILE A 584 -19.39 -12.38 14.29
CA ILE A 584 -20.84 -12.27 14.48
C ILE A 584 -21.29 -10.80 14.33
N ALA A 585 -22.49 -10.58 13.80
CA ALA A 585 -23.14 -9.29 13.58
C ALA A 585 -22.54 -8.38 12.51
N ALA A 586 -21.30 -8.63 12.05
CA ALA A 586 -20.74 -7.85 10.97
C ALA A 586 -21.54 -8.07 9.67
N VAL A 587 -21.88 -6.96 9.01
CA VAL A 587 -22.55 -6.90 7.71
C VAL A 587 -21.51 -6.90 6.61
N ALA A 588 -21.64 -7.85 5.69
CA ALA A 588 -20.82 -8.00 4.50
C ALA A 588 -21.67 -8.57 3.35
N LYS A 589 -21.17 -8.57 2.11
CA LYS A 589 -21.87 -9.29 1.03
C LYS A 589 -21.94 -10.78 1.38
N PHE A 590 -23.09 -11.41 1.13
CA PHE A 590 -23.45 -12.76 1.60
C PHE A 590 -23.65 -12.91 3.12
N ALA A 591 -23.60 -11.80 3.87
CA ALA A 591 -23.98 -11.70 5.29
C ALA A 591 -24.71 -10.37 5.55
N ASN A 592 -25.63 -9.98 4.66
CA ASN A 592 -26.29 -8.67 4.70
C ASN A 592 -27.12 -8.45 5.99
N ALA A 593 -27.64 -9.53 6.57
CA ALA A 593 -28.41 -9.52 7.81
C ALA A 593 -27.54 -9.65 9.07
N GLY A 594 -26.22 -9.44 8.94
CA GLY A 594 -25.22 -9.73 9.96
C GLY A 594 -24.84 -11.21 9.93
N LYS A 595 -23.55 -11.53 10.04
CA LYS A 595 -23.12 -12.93 10.13
C LYS A 595 -23.57 -13.54 11.46
N GLU A 596 -24.19 -14.71 11.43
CA GLU A 596 -24.76 -15.33 12.63
C GLU A 596 -23.83 -16.33 13.32
N ILE A 597 -22.76 -16.73 12.64
CA ILE A 597 -21.79 -17.73 13.13
C ILE A 597 -20.47 -17.06 13.52
N GLY A 598 -19.82 -17.59 14.55
CA GLY A 598 -18.54 -17.12 15.08
C GLY A 598 -17.41 -17.05 14.04
N LYS A 599 -16.38 -16.27 14.37
CA LYS A 599 -15.12 -16.26 13.61
C LYS A 599 -14.41 -17.61 13.78
N LYS A 600 -13.96 -18.23 12.68
CA LYS A 600 -13.21 -19.49 12.73
C LYS A 600 -11.93 -19.32 13.54
N ASN A 601 -11.70 -20.22 14.50
CA ASN A 601 -10.57 -20.10 15.43
C ASN A 601 -9.25 -20.70 14.87
N MET A 602 -8.74 -20.09 13.80
CA MET A 602 -7.55 -20.57 13.06
C MET A 602 -6.30 -20.68 13.93
N GLY A 603 -6.07 -19.75 14.85
CA GLY A 603 -4.91 -19.78 15.74
C GLY A 603 -4.88 -21.03 16.61
N PHE A 604 -6.01 -21.38 17.23
CA PHE A 604 -6.10 -22.61 18.00
C PHE A 604 -5.92 -23.86 17.13
N MET A 605 -6.56 -23.91 15.95
CA MET A 605 -6.39 -25.03 15.01
C MET A 605 -4.92 -25.26 14.66
N ALA A 606 -4.18 -24.19 14.32
CA ALA A 606 -2.76 -24.27 14.03
C ALA A 606 -1.92 -24.74 15.24
N MET A 607 -2.25 -24.30 16.46
CA MET A 607 -1.53 -24.71 17.67
C MET A 607 -1.69 -26.20 17.98
N THR A 608 -2.74 -26.87 17.49
CA THR A 608 -2.95 -28.31 17.76
C THR A 608 -1.85 -29.21 17.19
N TYR A 609 -1.08 -28.73 16.21
CA TYR A 609 0.09 -29.43 15.68
C TYR A 609 1.25 -29.53 16.69
N GLY A 610 1.30 -28.65 17.69
CA GLY A 610 2.33 -28.63 18.73
C GLY A 610 3.74 -28.21 18.31
N HIS A 611 4.02 -28.15 17.00
CA HIS A 611 5.34 -27.84 16.46
C HIS A 611 5.38 -26.60 15.56
N ALA A 612 4.25 -25.95 15.31
CA ALA A 612 4.19 -24.69 14.57
C ALA A 612 4.26 -23.49 15.53
N TYR A 613 5.02 -22.46 15.18
CA TYR A 613 4.95 -21.17 15.87
C TYR A 613 3.65 -20.46 15.47
N VAL A 614 2.83 -20.03 16.44
CA VAL A 614 1.52 -19.42 16.16
C VAL A 614 1.37 -18.14 16.94
N ALA A 615 1.01 -17.04 16.29
CA ALA A 615 0.81 -15.77 16.99
C ALA A 615 -0.31 -14.92 16.42
N SER A 616 -0.85 -14.05 17.27
CA SER A 616 -1.84 -13.02 16.90
C SER A 616 -1.30 -11.65 17.30
N ILE A 617 -1.22 -10.73 16.35
CA ILE A 617 -0.61 -9.40 16.51
C ILE A 617 -1.57 -8.27 16.11
N SER A 618 -1.34 -7.09 16.68
CA SER A 618 -1.96 -5.83 16.26
C SER A 618 -0.93 -4.71 16.42
N LEU A 619 -0.47 -4.14 15.29
CA LEU A 619 0.56 -3.12 15.26
C LEU A 619 0.14 -1.87 16.04
N GLY A 620 -1.12 -1.46 15.86
CA GLY A 620 -1.72 -0.33 16.57
C GLY A 620 -1.80 -0.51 18.07
N ALA A 621 -2.13 -1.72 18.52
CA ALA A 621 -2.23 -2.04 19.94
C ALA A 621 -0.88 -2.12 20.64
N ASN A 622 0.08 -2.84 20.04
CA ASN A 622 1.38 -3.07 20.65
C ASN A 622 2.48 -3.26 19.61
N ARG A 623 3.14 -2.16 19.26
CA ARG A 623 4.20 -2.07 18.26
C ARG A 623 5.40 -2.97 18.54
N MET A 624 5.82 -3.02 19.81
CA MET A 624 6.94 -3.86 20.24
C MET A 624 6.58 -5.34 20.20
N HIS A 625 5.35 -5.70 20.58
CA HIS A 625 4.87 -7.08 20.46
C HIS A 625 4.83 -7.51 19.00
N ALA A 626 4.19 -6.74 18.12
CA ALA A 626 4.12 -7.07 16.69
C ALA A 626 5.51 -7.25 16.06
N GLN A 627 6.45 -6.33 16.32
CA GLN A 627 7.82 -6.44 15.82
C GLN A 627 8.55 -7.66 16.36
N ARG A 628 8.51 -7.88 17.68
CA ARG A 628 9.19 -9.02 18.31
C ARG A 628 8.62 -10.35 17.82
N THR A 629 7.30 -10.47 17.70
CA THR A 629 6.63 -11.67 17.18
C THR A 629 7.10 -12.00 15.77
N LEU A 630 7.20 -11.02 14.88
CA LEU A 630 7.69 -11.25 13.52
C LEU A 630 9.17 -11.62 13.50
N GLN A 631 9.99 -11.03 14.38
CA GLN A 631 11.40 -11.43 14.54
C GLN A 631 11.54 -12.86 15.10
N GLU A 632 10.70 -13.25 16.07
CA GLU A 632 10.64 -14.62 16.60
C GLU A 632 10.20 -15.62 15.54
N ALA A 633 9.17 -15.30 14.75
CA ALA A 633 8.69 -16.16 13.65
C ALA A 633 9.80 -16.40 12.61
N VAL A 634 10.50 -15.34 12.19
CA VAL A 634 11.63 -15.43 11.24
C VAL A 634 12.80 -16.25 11.79
N ALA A 635 13.02 -16.20 13.11
CA ALA A 635 14.10 -16.95 13.77
C ALA A 635 13.73 -18.40 14.11
N PHE A 636 12.44 -18.77 14.03
CA PHE A 636 11.97 -20.11 14.37
C PHE A 636 12.34 -21.12 13.27
N ASP A 637 13.00 -22.22 13.64
CA ASP A 637 13.37 -23.29 12.71
C ASP A 637 12.20 -24.27 12.49
N GLY A 638 11.18 -23.80 11.79
CA GLY A 638 9.96 -24.57 11.54
C GLY A 638 8.84 -23.72 10.95
N PRO A 639 7.62 -24.27 10.83
CA PRO A 639 6.50 -23.54 10.26
C PRO A 639 6.01 -22.48 11.26
N SER A 640 5.89 -21.25 10.80
CA SER A 640 5.36 -20.12 11.56
C SER A 640 4.08 -19.60 10.91
N ILE A 641 3.07 -19.23 11.70
CA ILE A 641 1.88 -18.51 11.23
C ILE A 641 1.52 -17.36 12.17
N VAL A 642 1.38 -16.17 11.59
CA VAL A 642 1.08 -14.93 12.31
C VAL A 642 -0.18 -14.29 11.74
N PHE A 643 -1.19 -14.11 12.59
CA PHE A 643 -2.44 -13.42 12.27
C PHE A 643 -2.32 -11.94 12.65
N ALA A 644 -2.36 -11.05 11.67
CA ALA A 644 -2.23 -9.61 11.87
C ALA A 644 -3.57 -8.92 11.65
N TYR A 645 -4.12 -8.27 12.67
CA TYR A 645 -5.34 -7.47 12.51
C TYR A 645 -5.07 -6.28 11.58
N ALA A 646 -5.79 -6.23 10.46
CA ALA A 646 -5.63 -5.22 9.42
C ALA A 646 -6.93 -4.44 9.21
N THR A 647 -6.93 -3.15 9.56
CA THR A 647 -8.06 -2.26 9.30
C THR A 647 -8.26 -2.03 7.81
N CYS A 648 -9.51 -1.92 7.38
CA CYS A 648 -9.88 -1.80 5.98
C CYS A 648 -11.00 -0.77 5.77
N ILE A 649 -11.02 -0.15 4.59
CA ILE A 649 -12.12 0.73 4.17
C ILE A 649 -13.48 0.00 4.18
N ASN A 650 -13.51 -1.32 4.03
CA ASN A 650 -14.73 -2.12 4.11
C ASN A 650 -15.31 -2.22 5.52
N HIS A 651 -14.54 -1.88 6.55
CA HIS A 651 -15.08 -1.70 7.91
C HIS A 651 -15.92 -0.42 8.01
N GLY A 652 -15.72 0.50 7.06
CA GLY A 652 -16.39 1.80 6.99
C GLY A 652 -16.00 2.71 8.14
N VAL A 653 -14.69 2.77 8.40
CA VAL A 653 -14.04 3.59 9.42
C VAL A 653 -13.23 4.71 8.78
N ASN A 654 -12.87 5.73 9.57
CA ASN A 654 -11.93 6.74 9.12
C ASN A 654 -10.49 6.20 9.22
N MET A 655 -9.91 5.88 8.06
CA MET A 655 -8.58 5.26 7.96
C MET A 655 -7.43 6.13 8.51
N ARG A 656 -7.65 7.42 8.78
CA ARG A 656 -6.71 8.27 9.52
C ARG A 656 -6.38 7.71 10.90
N TYR A 657 -7.37 7.07 11.54
CA TYR A 657 -7.26 6.47 12.87
C TYR A 657 -6.99 4.96 12.82
N SER A 658 -6.49 4.43 11.70
CA SER A 658 -6.29 2.98 11.52
C SER A 658 -5.50 2.31 12.65
N GLN A 659 -4.48 2.98 13.19
CA GLN A 659 -3.68 2.50 14.32
C GLN A 659 -4.41 2.55 15.67
N GLU A 660 -5.23 3.59 15.92
CA GLU A 660 -6.04 3.66 17.14
C GLU A 660 -7.17 2.64 17.09
N ILE A 661 -7.81 2.41 15.94
CA ILE A 661 -8.82 1.35 15.77
C ILE A 661 -8.21 -0.03 16.04
N MET A 662 -7.01 -0.31 15.54
CA MET A 662 -6.27 -1.54 15.85
C MET A 662 -5.99 -1.71 17.34
N LYS A 663 -5.76 -0.61 18.06
CA LYS A 663 -5.54 -0.59 19.51
C LYS A 663 -6.86 -0.80 20.27
N ASP A 664 -7.93 -0.15 19.85
CA ASP A 664 -9.26 -0.25 20.43
C ASP A 664 -9.87 -1.63 20.22
N ALA A 665 -9.56 -2.31 19.11
CA ALA A 665 -9.90 -3.70 18.89
C ALA A 665 -9.30 -4.62 19.99
N VAL A 666 -8.05 -4.38 20.41
CA VAL A 666 -7.46 -5.17 21.51
C VAL A 666 -8.01 -4.71 22.86
N ASN A 667 -8.08 -3.40 23.08
CA ASN A 667 -8.55 -2.83 24.35
C ASN A 667 -10.01 -3.18 24.65
N SER A 668 -10.84 -3.45 23.66
CA SER A 668 -12.25 -3.84 23.83
C SER A 668 -12.45 -5.34 24.00
N GLY A 669 -11.37 -6.13 23.96
CA GLY A 669 -11.45 -7.60 23.96
C GLY A 669 -11.92 -8.21 22.63
N TYR A 670 -11.98 -7.41 21.57
CA TYR A 670 -12.35 -7.88 20.24
C TYR A 670 -11.25 -8.73 19.59
N TRP A 671 -9.98 -8.31 19.68
CA TRP A 671 -8.85 -9.00 19.07
C TRP A 671 -7.84 -9.49 20.12
N PRO A 672 -7.52 -10.80 20.19
CA PRO A 672 -6.54 -11.33 21.14
C PRO A 672 -5.10 -11.09 20.67
N LEU A 673 -4.17 -10.92 21.62
CA LEU A 673 -2.73 -10.94 21.39
C LEU A 673 -2.11 -12.11 22.14
N TYR A 674 -1.40 -12.97 21.42
CA TYR A 674 -0.72 -14.13 22.00
C TYR A 674 0.44 -14.58 21.11
N ARG A 675 1.30 -15.42 21.67
CA ARG A 675 2.32 -16.18 20.96
C ARG A 675 2.38 -17.60 21.50
N TYR A 676 2.57 -18.56 20.62
CA TYR A 676 2.87 -19.94 20.92
C TYR A 676 4.20 -20.29 20.25
N ASN A 677 5.21 -20.59 21.05
CA ASN A 677 6.56 -20.91 20.59
C ASN A 677 6.95 -22.33 21.04
N PRO A 678 6.92 -23.32 20.13
CA PRO A 678 7.28 -24.71 20.41
C PRO A 678 8.70 -24.94 20.91
N SER A 679 9.64 -24.03 20.61
CA SER A 679 11.04 -24.14 21.04
C SER A 679 11.22 -23.87 22.54
N LEU A 680 10.22 -23.32 23.22
CA LEU A 680 10.26 -23.10 24.66
C LEU A 680 9.88 -24.36 25.44
N GLU A 681 10.28 -24.41 26.71
CA GLU A 681 9.89 -25.46 27.65
C GLU A 681 8.36 -25.57 27.74
N GLU A 682 7.86 -26.80 27.91
CA GLU A 682 6.43 -27.08 28.11
C GLU A 682 5.85 -26.24 29.25
N GLY A 683 4.64 -25.70 29.07
CA GLY A 683 4.02 -24.74 29.99
C GLY A 683 4.57 -23.31 29.92
N LYS A 684 5.63 -23.05 29.13
CA LYS A 684 6.09 -21.71 28.75
C LYS A 684 5.91 -21.41 27.26
N ARG A 685 5.41 -22.39 26.50
CA ARG A 685 5.24 -22.29 25.05
C ARG A 685 4.20 -21.25 24.68
N PHE A 686 3.11 -21.16 25.43
CA PHE A 686 2.08 -20.16 25.20
C PHE A 686 2.28 -18.92 26.07
N SER A 687 2.13 -17.75 25.46
CA SER A 687 2.14 -16.44 26.12
C SER A 687 0.87 -15.69 25.75
N TRP A 688 0.09 -15.34 26.78
CA TRP A 688 -1.00 -14.39 26.66
C TRP A 688 -0.44 -12.96 26.79
N ASP A 689 -0.51 -12.18 25.72
CA ASP A 689 0.17 -10.88 25.62
C ASP A 689 -0.80 -9.68 25.73
N VAL A 690 -2.11 -9.91 25.92
CA VAL A 690 -3.06 -8.83 26.23
C VAL A 690 -2.92 -8.44 27.70
N ARG A 691 -2.45 -7.22 27.94
CA ARG A 691 -2.23 -6.69 29.30
C ARG A 691 -3.53 -6.34 30.03
N SER A 692 -4.45 -5.69 29.34
CA SER A 692 -5.77 -5.31 29.85
C SER A 692 -6.72 -5.02 28.70
N THR A 693 -8.02 -5.04 28.99
CA THR A 693 -9.10 -4.68 28.06
C THR A 693 -9.95 -3.55 28.66
N PRO A 694 -9.44 -2.31 28.71
CA PRO A 694 -10.13 -1.20 29.39
C PRO A 694 -11.31 -0.61 28.59
N GLY A 695 -11.46 -0.97 27.31
CA GLY A 695 -12.50 -0.45 26.43
C GLY A 695 -13.78 -1.27 26.45
N SER A 696 -14.86 -0.72 25.90
CA SER A 696 -16.13 -1.40 25.71
C SER A 696 -16.20 -2.10 24.35
N PHE A 697 -16.56 -3.38 24.33
CA PHE A 697 -16.81 -4.13 23.10
C PHE A 697 -17.92 -3.49 22.27
N GLN A 698 -19.03 -3.11 22.92
CA GLN A 698 -20.18 -2.49 22.26
C GLN A 698 -19.84 -1.15 21.62
N GLU A 699 -19.03 -0.32 22.30
CA GLU A 699 -18.59 0.96 21.74
C GLU A 699 -17.69 0.74 20.51
N PHE A 700 -16.77 -0.22 20.59
CA PHE A 700 -15.89 -0.56 19.47
C PHE A 700 -16.68 -0.99 18.23
N ILE A 701 -17.56 -2.00 18.34
CA ILE A 701 -18.33 -2.46 17.16
C ILE A 701 -19.24 -1.35 16.62
N ARG A 702 -19.85 -0.53 17.49
CA ARG A 702 -20.72 0.59 17.07
C ARG A 702 -19.96 1.76 16.44
N SER A 703 -18.64 1.79 16.54
CA SER A 703 -17.81 2.78 15.85
C SER A 703 -17.64 2.49 14.35
N GLU A 704 -17.98 1.28 13.89
CA GLU A 704 -17.75 0.86 12.51
C GLU A 704 -19.07 0.69 11.72
N VAL A 705 -19.08 1.14 10.46
CA VAL A 705 -20.28 1.06 9.61
C VAL A 705 -20.68 -0.39 9.31
N ARG A 706 -19.71 -1.32 9.25
CA ARG A 706 -20.02 -2.74 9.04
C ARG A 706 -20.88 -3.35 10.15
N TYR A 707 -20.96 -2.74 11.34
CA TYR A 707 -21.92 -3.15 12.37
C TYR A 707 -23.14 -2.23 12.41
N THR A 708 -22.96 -0.90 12.39
CA THR A 708 -24.10 0.03 12.51
C THR A 708 -25.06 -0.03 11.32
N SER A 709 -24.61 -0.53 10.16
CA SER A 709 -25.50 -0.83 9.03
C SER A 709 -26.50 -1.95 9.33
N LEU A 710 -26.27 -2.80 10.34
CA LEU A 710 -27.19 -3.85 10.75
C LEU A 710 -28.54 -3.31 11.23
N PHE A 711 -28.55 -2.15 11.90
CA PHE A 711 -29.80 -1.45 12.25
C PHE A 711 -30.64 -1.06 11.04
N LYS A 712 -30.05 -1.09 9.83
CA LYS A 712 -30.76 -0.80 8.58
C LYS A 712 -31.18 -2.07 7.85
N THR A 713 -30.33 -3.10 7.87
CA THR A 713 -30.55 -4.33 7.10
C THR A 713 -31.31 -5.40 7.89
N ASN A 714 -31.22 -5.38 9.22
CA ASN A 714 -31.88 -6.33 10.12
C ASN A 714 -32.17 -5.68 11.51
N PRO A 715 -32.98 -4.62 11.58
CA PRO A 715 -33.21 -3.84 12.80
C PRO A 715 -33.74 -4.69 13.98
N GLU A 716 -34.62 -5.64 13.70
CA GLU A 716 -35.29 -6.46 14.72
C GLU A 716 -34.31 -7.35 15.51
N ASN A 717 -33.21 -7.77 14.86
CA ASN A 717 -32.24 -8.69 15.46
C ASN A 717 -30.90 -8.01 15.80
N ALA A 718 -30.71 -6.73 15.48
CA ALA A 718 -29.42 -6.06 15.57
C ALA A 718 -28.82 -6.11 16.98
N GLU A 719 -29.58 -5.70 18.00
CA GLU A 719 -29.13 -5.70 19.40
C GLU A 719 -28.86 -7.12 19.93
N ALA A 720 -29.69 -8.09 19.56
CA ALA A 720 -29.49 -9.49 19.95
C ALA A 720 -28.20 -10.07 19.32
N LEU A 721 -27.92 -9.75 18.06
CA LEU A 721 -26.68 -10.15 17.39
C LEU A 721 -25.45 -9.46 17.99
N PHE A 722 -25.56 -8.19 18.40
CA PHE A 722 -24.47 -7.47 19.06
C PHE A 722 -24.14 -8.07 20.43
N ALA A 723 -25.16 -8.43 21.22
CA ALA A 723 -24.96 -9.13 22.49
C ALA A 723 -24.29 -10.50 22.29
N ARG A 724 -24.70 -11.25 21.26
CA ARG A 724 -24.06 -12.53 20.88
C ARG A 724 -22.61 -12.35 20.45
N ALA A 725 -22.29 -11.27 19.73
CA ALA A 725 -20.93 -10.97 19.30
C ALA A 725 -20.01 -10.67 20.50
N GLU A 726 -20.51 -9.94 21.50
CA GLU A 726 -19.76 -9.67 22.73
C GLU A 726 -19.50 -10.93 23.55
N GLU A 727 -20.51 -11.79 23.68
CA GLU A 727 -20.37 -13.07 24.38
C GLU A 727 -19.38 -14.01 23.65
N ASP A 728 -19.44 -14.11 22.32
CA ASP A 728 -18.47 -14.89 21.51
C ASP A 728 -17.04 -14.36 21.69
N ALA A 729 -16.85 -13.04 21.66
CA ALA A 729 -15.55 -12.42 21.85
C ALA A 729 -15.00 -12.68 23.27
N LYS A 730 -15.85 -12.53 24.29
CA LYS A 730 -15.49 -12.83 25.68
C LYS A 730 -15.06 -14.29 25.84
N GLN A 731 -15.86 -15.23 25.32
CA GLN A 731 -15.53 -16.66 25.35
C GLN A 731 -14.19 -16.95 24.67
N ARG A 732 -13.92 -16.32 23.51
CA ARG A 732 -12.65 -16.48 22.81
C ARG A 732 -11.47 -15.94 23.61
N MET A 733 -11.61 -14.77 24.24
CA MET A 733 -10.55 -14.19 25.08
C MET A 733 -10.26 -15.08 26.29
N GLU A 734 -11.30 -15.54 27.00
CA GLU A 734 -11.16 -16.45 28.13
C GLU A 734 -10.55 -17.79 27.73
N PHE A 735 -10.93 -18.33 26.56
CA PHE A 735 -10.38 -19.56 26.03
C PHE A 735 -8.85 -19.46 25.88
N TYR A 736 -8.35 -18.42 25.21
CA TYR A 736 -6.91 -18.23 25.02
C TYR A 736 -6.16 -17.96 26.33
N GLN A 737 -6.77 -17.23 27.27
CA GLN A 737 -6.18 -17.04 28.61
C GLN A 737 -6.02 -18.36 29.36
N LYS A 738 -7.01 -19.26 29.26
CA LYS A 738 -6.99 -20.59 29.88
C LYS A 738 -6.15 -21.62 29.11
N LEU A 739 -5.89 -21.38 27.82
CA LEU A 739 -5.06 -22.25 27.00
C LEU A 739 -3.60 -22.28 27.48
N GLY A 740 -3.09 -21.16 28.01
CA GLY A 740 -1.69 -21.05 28.45
C GLY A 740 -1.24 -22.12 29.44
N PRO A 741 -1.98 -22.35 30.54
CA PRO A 741 -1.67 -23.44 31.48
C PRO A 741 -1.78 -24.87 30.90
N LEU A 742 -2.37 -25.05 29.72
CA LEU A 742 -2.61 -26.36 29.10
C LEU A 742 -1.59 -26.70 27.98
N MET A 743 -0.75 -25.74 27.57
CA MET A 743 0.19 -25.81 26.43
C MET A 743 1.60 -25.40 26.85
#